data_AF-A0A453P7Y6-F1
#
_entry.id   AF-A0A453P7Y6-F1
#
_cell.length_a   1.000
_cell.length_b   1.000
_cell.length_c   1.000
_cell.angle_alpha   90.00
_cell.angle_beta   90.00
_cell.angle_gamma   90.00
#
_symmetry.space_group_name_H-M   'P 1'
#
loop_
_entity.id
_entity.type
_entity.pdbx_description
1 polymer ?
#
loop_
_entity_poly.entity_id
_entity_poly.type
_entity_poly.pdbx_seq_one_letter_code
_entity_poly.pdbx_strand_id
1 'polypeptide(L)'
;MGAAADKHYSKKMKRPKSKTALGLMEAEASPCKIWFTCKGQLICTRPTRTPLSSMDSWDEFGRRSQSSWYNLSRNDDAISVSESATHHPMHESDDDHFSSPFHELENPGADAEMYGRLEEALRETQESKKEVFEESTKRRKAELDLLSALQKAKELEKLYHHEIRQRKTIEETLVRQAQELEATKIQCDTIYDQLHDAEEQKAVLEQRMTEMESALRDGEEKLATSKCLLEALQADKEKLQQERDAAATAAAELRQKSEQRISMATEALNTEFSAVELEQATRSFDEVLKIGEGGFGCVYKGSLRSTTVAIKLLHPKSLQGQSEFNQEVAVLGRVRHPNLVALIGSCREAFGLVYEYLPNGSLEDRLACANDTPPLTWQVRTRIIYEMCSALTFLHSNKPHPVVHGDLKPANILLDANLVSKLGDFGICRLLTQSGTSTAATTLYRTTTPRGTFAYMDPEFLSSGELTPRSDVYSLGIIILQLLTGRRPQKIAEVVEDAVEKGELHTVLDPSAGAWPFVQANQLAHLGLRCAEMSRRRRPDLAREVWTVVEPLMKAASLTARRPTFAASSALPDEASTPSYFVCPIFQEMMNDPHIAADGFTYEAEAIRGWLDSGHDTSPMTNLKLAHRELTPNRGLRSVILEWQQQHRQ
;
A
#
# COMPACT_ATOMS: atom_id res chain seq x y z
N MET A 1 -8.60 13.64 -25.91
CA MET A 1 -9.58 14.00 -26.96
C MET A 1 -10.64 12.92 -27.08
N GLY A 2 -11.89 13.27 -27.38
CA GLY A 2 -12.96 12.30 -27.57
C GLY A 2 -12.77 11.45 -28.84
N ALA A 3 -12.65 10.13 -28.69
CA ALA A 3 -12.42 9.20 -29.81
C ALA A 3 -13.67 9.00 -30.69
N ALA A 4 -14.86 9.07 -30.10
CA ALA A 4 -16.17 9.02 -30.75
C ALA A 4 -17.26 9.56 -29.81
N ALA A 5 -18.46 9.78 -30.35
CA ALA A 5 -19.65 9.99 -29.53
C ALA A 5 -20.08 8.67 -28.85
N ASP A 6 -20.62 8.78 -27.64
CA ASP A 6 -20.96 7.65 -26.75
C ASP A 6 -21.85 6.56 -27.37
N LYS A 7 -22.74 6.93 -28.30
CA LYS A 7 -23.60 6.00 -29.05
C LYS A 7 -22.85 5.12 -30.07
N HIS A 8 -21.57 5.38 -30.32
CA HIS A 8 -20.72 4.64 -31.26
C HIS A 8 -19.53 3.92 -30.59
N TYR A 9 -19.45 4.01 -29.26
CA TYR A 9 -18.48 3.30 -28.44
C TYR A 9 -18.77 1.80 -28.39
N SER A 10 -17.73 0.97 -28.49
CA SER A 10 -17.81 -0.46 -28.16
C SER A 10 -16.54 -0.89 -27.44
N LYS A 11 -16.65 -1.89 -26.55
CA LYS A 11 -15.49 -2.44 -25.80
C LYS A 11 -14.39 -3.04 -26.70
N LYS A 12 -14.65 -3.28 -27.99
CA LYS A 12 -13.68 -3.79 -28.98
C LYS A 12 -13.10 -2.70 -29.88
N MET A 13 -13.34 -1.42 -29.58
CA MET A 13 -12.91 -0.29 -30.40
C MET A 13 -11.39 -0.03 -30.26
N LYS A 14 -10.64 -0.18 -31.36
CA LYS A 14 -9.16 0.01 -31.40
C LYS A 14 -8.70 1.27 -32.16
N ARG A 15 -9.63 2.06 -32.74
CA ARG A 15 -9.36 3.30 -33.50
C ARG A 15 -10.50 4.31 -33.29
N PRO A 16 -10.23 5.62 -33.34
CA PRO A 16 -11.27 6.65 -33.25
C PRO A 16 -12.24 6.60 -34.43
N LYS A 17 -13.46 7.11 -34.22
CA LYS A 17 -14.50 7.25 -35.26
C LYS A 17 -15.01 8.70 -35.42
N SER A 18 -14.64 9.61 -34.52
CA SER A 18 -14.92 11.04 -34.72
C SER A 18 -14.09 11.57 -35.89
N LYS A 19 -14.71 12.30 -36.83
CA LYS A 19 -14.00 12.93 -37.97
C LYS A 19 -12.86 13.83 -37.49
N THR A 20 -13.08 14.61 -36.43
CA THR A 20 -12.06 15.45 -35.79
C THR A 20 -10.91 14.63 -35.19
N ALA A 21 -11.22 13.47 -34.61
CA ALA A 21 -10.20 12.60 -34.02
C ALA A 21 -9.37 11.88 -35.09
N LEU A 22 -9.98 11.48 -36.20
CA LEU A 22 -9.27 10.91 -37.36
C LEU A 22 -8.36 11.95 -38.01
N GLY A 23 -8.86 13.16 -38.29
CA GLY A 23 -8.03 14.26 -38.82
C GLY A 23 -6.83 14.60 -37.92
N LEU A 24 -7.00 14.59 -36.60
CA LEU A 24 -5.88 14.77 -35.64
C LEU A 24 -4.95 13.55 -35.53
N MET A 25 -5.37 12.37 -35.98
CA MET A 25 -4.52 11.18 -36.05
C MET A 25 -3.67 11.18 -37.32
N GLU A 26 -4.17 11.76 -38.41
CA GLU A 26 -3.56 11.80 -39.74
C GLU A 26 -2.73 13.09 -40.02
N ALA A 27 -3.05 14.22 -39.38
CA ALA A 27 -2.34 15.49 -39.59
C ALA A 27 -0.84 15.41 -39.21
N GLU A 28 0.08 15.62 -40.15
CA GLU A 28 1.48 15.17 -40.00
C GLU A 28 2.26 15.82 -38.85
N ALA A 29 1.95 17.07 -38.48
CA ALA A 29 2.65 17.81 -37.42
C ALA A 29 1.80 17.99 -36.15
N SER A 30 2.21 17.36 -35.05
CA SER A 30 1.80 17.76 -33.70
C SER A 30 2.94 17.47 -32.70
N PRO A 31 3.41 18.48 -31.94
CA PRO A 31 4.48 18.30 -30.95
C PRO A 31 4.00 17.62 -29.66
N CYS A 32 2.71 17.29 -29.54
CA CYS A 32 2.10 16.76 -28.32
C CYS A 32 1.67 15.29 -28.48
N LYS A 33 1.82 14.48 -27.43
CA LYS A 33 1.30 13.09 -27.39
C LYS A 33 -0.22 13.15 -27.20
N ILE A 34 -1.00 12.74 -28.21
CA ILE A 34 -2.47 12.85 -28.17
C ILE A 34 -3.09 11.53 -27.71
N TRP A 35 -3.93 11.58 -26.67
CA TRP A 35 -4.67 10.43 -26.15
C TRP A 35 -6.13 10.52 -26.59
N PHE A 36 -6.65 9.44 -27.19
CA PHE A 36 -8.03 9.34 -27.65
C PHE A 36 -8.83 8.46 -26.70
N THR A 37 -9.79 9.05 -26.00
CA THR A 37 -10.59 8.39 -24.95
C THR A 37 -12.08 8.43 -25.29
N CYS A 38 -12.85 7.46 -24.78
CA CYS A 38 -14.31 7.44 -24.88
C CYS A 38 -14.87 6.72 -23.64
N LYS A 39 -15.89 7.31 -22.98
CA LYS A 39 -16.42 6.86 -21.68
C LYS A 39 -15.32 6.53 -20.64
N GLY A 40 -14.31 7.40 -20.53
CA GLY A 40 -13.17 7.24 -19.63
C GLY A 40 -12.12 6.19 -20.05
N GLN A 41 -12.40 5.33 -21.04
CA GLN A 41 -11.43 4.34 -21.52
C GLN A 41 -10.53 4.89 -22.64
N LEU A 42 -9.26 4.49 -22.63
CA LEU A 42 -8.29 4.81 -23.67
C LEU A 42 -8.48 3.90 -24.88
N ILE A 43 -8.66 4.48 -26.06
CA ILE A 43 -8.84 3.77 -27.33
C ILE A 43 -7.50 3.59 -28.05
N CYS A 44 -6.72 4.68 -28.16
CA CYS A 44 -5.37 4.68 -28.72
C CYS A 44 -4.62 5.96 -28.36
N THR A 45 -3.29 5.96 -28.55
CA THR A 45 -2.44 7.14 -28.41
C THR A 45 -1.68 7.41 -29.70
N ARG A 46 -1.58 8.68 -30.10
CA ARG A 46 -0.64 9.14 -31.11
C ARG A 46 0.66 9.62 -30.44
N PRO A 47 1.83 9.05 -30.78
CA PRO A 47 3.12 9.54 -30.27
C PRO A 47 3.52 10.87 -30.92
N THR A 48 4.39 11.61 -30.23
CA THR A 48 5.06 12.80 -30.78
C THR A 48 6.02 12.40 -31.90
N ARG A 49 5.99 13.12 -33.03
CA ARG A 49 7.02 13.04 -34.07
C ARG A 49 7.85 14.32 -34.04
N THR A 50 9.11 14.20 -33.64
CA THR A 50 10.15 15.20 -33.88
C THR A 50 10.67 15.06 -35.31
N PRO A 51 11.07 16.16 -35.99
CA PRO A 51 11.83 16.07 -37.25
C PRO A 51 13.21 15.44 -36.99
N LEU A 52 13.69 14.60 -37.91
CA LEU A 52 14.91 13.81 -37.70
C LEU A 52 16.21 14.64 -37.76
N SER A 53 17.19 14.21 -36.97
CA SER A 53 18.61 14.31 -37.33
C SER A 53 19.42 13.11 -36.83
N SER A 54 19.95 12.33 -37.78
CA SER A 54 21.24 11.60 -37.77
C SER A 54 21.59 10.57 -36.67
N MET A 55 21.79 9.31 -37.12
CA MET A 55 22.72 8.25 -36.66
C MET A 55 22.75 7.91 -35.14
N ASP A 56 22.49 6.67 -34.70
CA ASP A 56 22.34 5.37 -35.39
C ASP A 56 21.35 4.43 -34.60
N SER A 57 21.10 3.14 -34.85
CA SER A 57 21.91 2.07 -35.48
C SER A 57 21.08 0.90 -36.06
N TRP A 58 21.79 0.08 -36.86
CA TRP A 58 21.62 -1.34 -37.21
C TRP A 58 21.17 -2.22 -36.02
N ASP A 59 20.38 -3.31 -36.15
CA ASP A 59 19.93 -4.09 -37.33
C ASP A 59 18.78 -5.07 -36.93
N GLU A 60 18.11 -5.94 -37.73
CA GLU A 60 17.96 -6.24 -39.18
C GLU A 60 16.60 -7.01 -39.35
N PHE A 61 16.41 -7.65 -40.51
CA PHE A 61 15.52 -8.75 -40.92
C PHE A 61 14.04 -8.46 -41.17
N GLY A 62 13.59 -8.70 -42.42
CA GLY A 62 12.15 -8.84 -42.70
C GLY A 62 11.60 -8.82 -44.14
N ARG A 63 12.39 -8.98 -45.21
CA ARG A 63 11.88 -9.14 -46.61
C ARG A 63 12.93 -9.89 -47.47
N ARG A 64 12.60 -10.74 -48.47
CA ARG A 64 11.32 -11.24 -49.02
C ARG A 64 11.61 -12.33 -50.08
N SER A 65 10.90 -13.47 -50.08
CA SER A 65 10.46 -14.23 -51.29
C SER A 65 9.69 -15.48 -50.82
N GLN A 66 8.36 -15.57 -50.92
CA GLN A 66 7.60 -16.01 -52.10
C GLN A 66 8.03 -17.37 -52.70
N SER A 67 7.18 -18.39 -52.54
CA SER A 67 6.47 -18.99 -53.68
C SER A 67 5.16 -19.65 -53.20
N SER A 68 4.15 -19.64 -54.07
CA SER A 68 2.83 -20.26 -53.87
C SER A 68 2.68 -21.40 -54.87
N TRP A 69 1.94 -22.45 -54.51
CA TRP A 69 1.46 -23.47 -55.43
C TRP A 69 -0.07 -23.54 -55.35
N TYR A 70 -0.75 -23.45 -56.50
CA TYR A 70 -1.58 -24.53 -57.04
C TYR A 70 -2.21 -24.16 -58.40
N ASN A 71 -1.89 -25.00 -59.40
CA ASN A 71 -2.68 -25.46 -60.55
C ASN A 71 -3.61 -24.51 -61.35
N LEU A 72 -3.42 -24.46 -62.68
CA LEU A 72 -4.33 -25.14 -63.62
C LEU A 72 -3.75 -25.39 -65.04
N SER A 73 -3.82 -26.65 -65.47
CA SER A 73 -4.07 -27.22 -66.83
C SER A 73 -3.89 -26.40 -68.14
N ARG A 74 -3.23 -27.07 -69.13
CA ARG A 74 -3.77 -27.46 -70.46
C ARG A 74 -3.08 -26.93 -71.75
N ASN A 75 -2.68 -27.87 -72.63
CA ASN A 75 -2.42 -27.77 -74.09
C ASN A 75 -1.28 -26.80 -74.55
N ASP A 76 -0.62 -26.94 -75.72
CA ASP A 76 -0.65 -27.93 -76.82
C ASP A 76 0.73 -27.94 -77.56
N ASP A 77 0.81 -28.71 -78.66
CA ASP A 77 1.76 -28.59 -79.80
C ASP A 77 3.22 -29.14 -79.72
N ALA A 78 3.37 -30.32 -80.32
CA ALA A 78 4.24 -30.66 -81.46
C ALA A 78 5.65 -30.02 -81.62
N ILE A 79 6.64 -30.89 -81.87
CA ILE A 79 7.26 -31.04 -83.21
C ILE A 79 8.09 -32.33 -83.26
N SER A 80 7.95 -33.08 -84.35
CA SER A 80 8.75 -34.26 -84.69
C SER A 80 9.98 -33.88 -85.52
N VAL A 81 11.14 -34.50 -85.24
CA VAL A 81 12.19 -34.68 -86.26
C VAL A 81 12.72 -36.11 -86.19
N SER A 82 12.67 -36.80 -87.32
CA SER A 82 13.23 -38.13 -87.56
C SER A 82 14.25 -38.03 -88.69
N GLU A 83 15.41 -38.65 -88.56
CA GLU A 83 16.34 -38.83 -89.69
C GLU A 83 16.72 -40.31 -89.93
N SER A 84 16.14 -40.81 -91.02
CA SER A 84 16.66 -41.75 -92.03
C SER A 84 18.13 -41.50 -92.46
N ALA A 85 18.86 -42.38 -93.17
CA ALA A 85 18.71 -43.79 -93.60
C ALA A 85 20.02 -44.22 -94.35
N THR A 86 19.93 -45.26 -95.20
CA THR A 86 20.88 -45.87 -96.19
C THR A 86 21.51 -47.20 -95.73
N HIS A 87 21.36 -48.36 -96.42
CA HIS A 87 21.56 -48.76 -97.84
C HIS A 87 23.06 -48.70 -98.25
N HIS A 88 23.67 -49.64 -99.00
CA HIS A 88 23.17 -50.79 -99.80
C HIS A 88 24.28 -51.91 -99.98
N PRO A 89 24.26 -52.88 -100.96
CA PRO A 89 24.92 -54.20 -100.83
C PRO A 89 26.10 -54.41 -101.82
N MET A 90 26.54 -55.66 -102.02
CA MET A 90 27.10 -56.16 -103.31
C MET A 90 26.88 -57.67 -103.50
N HIS A 91 26.97 -58.12 -104.76
CA HIS A 91 26.73 -59.47 -105.30
C HIS A 91 27.88 -59.84 -106.28
N GLU A 92 27.74 -60.93 -107.06
CA GLU A 92 28.63 -61.47 -108.13
C GLU A 92 29.72 -62.46 -107.59
N SER A 93 29.94 -63.70 -108.09
CA SER A 93 29.76 -64.38 -109.41
C SER A 93 30.92 -64.09 -110.40
N ASP A 94 31.41 -64.97 -111.31
CA ASP A 94 31.04 -66.30 -111.86
C ASP A 94 32.30 -67.07 -112.41
N ASP A 95 32.10 -68.27 -112.99
CA ASP A 95 32.80 -68.86 -114.18
C ASP A 95 34.27 -69.39 -114.14
N ASP A 96 34.72 -70.35 -115.00
CA ASP A 96 34.05 -71.53 -115.62
C ASP A 96 35.04 -72.55 -116.29
N HIS A 97 34.55 -73.80 -116.50
CA HIS A 97 34.80 -74.74 -117.63
C HIS A 97 36.16 -75.39 -118.08
N PHE A 98 35.98 -76.54 -118.78
CA PHE A 98 36.86 -77.44 -119.61
C PHE A 98 37.47 -78.70 -118.95
N SER A 99 37.49 -79.92 -119.56
CA SER A 99 36.72 -80.58 -120.64
C SER A 99 37.08 -82.09 -120.72
N SER A 100 36.29 -82.90 -121.46
CA SER A 100 36.54 -84.31 -121.85
C SER A 100 36.70 -84.40 -123.40
N PRO A 101 36.91 -85.53 -124.16
CA PRO A 101 36.91 -86.97 -123.78
C PRO A 101 37.78 -87.99 -124.61
N PHE A 102 37.65 -89.30 -124.25
CA PHE A 102 37.55 -90.55 -125.08
C PHE A 102 38.71 -91.29 -125.83
N HIS A 103 38.66 -92.65 -125.68
CA HIS A 103 38.99 -93.78 -126.63
C HIS A 103 40.44 -93.99 -127.16
N GLU A 104 40.97 -95.20 -127.45
CA GLU A 104 40.61 -96.63 -127.18
C GLU A 104 41.83 -97.57 -127.49
N LEU A 105 41.67 -98.88 -127.21
CA LEU A 105 42.32 -100.08 -127.81
C LEU A 105 43.58 -100.74 -127.18
N GLU A 106 43.33 -101.99 -126.75
CA GLU A 106 44.17 -103.21 -126.78
C GLU A 106 45.21 -103.53 -125.69
N ASN A 107 45.51 -104.84 -125.57
CA ASN A 107 45.77 -105.64 -124.36
C ASN A 107 46.83 -106.75 -124.71
N PRO A 108 47.30 -107.70 -123.86
CA PRO A 108 47.46 -107.78 -122.39
C PRO A 108 48.91 -108.12 -121.92
N GLY A 109 49.18 -108.13 -120.60
CA GLY A 109 50.17 -109.05 -120.01
C GLY A 109 50.83 -108.68 -118.67
N ALA A 110 50.43 -109.38 -117.57
CA ALA A 110 51.08 -109.45 -116.23
C ALA A 110 51.13 -108.15 -115.38
N ASP A 111 50.99 -108.17 -114.04
CA ASP A 111 50.57 -109.25 -113.13
C ASP A 111 49.96 -108.70 -111.81
N ALA A 112 49.35 -109.60 -111.02
CA ALA A 112 48.36 -109.29 -109.98
C ALA A 112 48.83 -108.56 -108.69
N GLU A 113 50.08 -108.08 -108.58
CA GLU A 113 50.58 -107.46 -107.33
C GLU A 113 50.04 -106.02 -107.09
N MET A 114 49.73 -105.30 -108.16
CA MET A 114 49.25 -103.91 -108.08
C MET A 114 47.86 -103.81 -107.42
N TYR A 115 46.98 -104.78 -107.67
CA TYR A 115 45.60 -104.75 -107.18
C TYR A 115 45.50 -104.93 -105.66
N GLY A 116 46.36 -105.76 -105.04
CA GLY A 116 46.37 -105.94 -103.59
C GLY A 116 46.79 -104.66 -102.83
N ARG A 117 47.82 -103.96 -103.32
CA ARG A 117 48.21 -102.65 -102.75
C ARG A 117 47.14 -101.58 -102.97
N LEU A 118 46.39 -101.65 -104.08
CA LEU A 118 45.28 -100.76 -104.36
C LEU A 118 44.10 -101.00 -103.42
N GLU A 119 43.73 -102.26 -103.14
CA GLU A 119 42.68 -102.59 -102.15
C GLU A 119 43.07 -102.17 -100.72
N GLU A 120 44.32 -102.39 -100.30
CA GLU A 120 44.79 -101.95 -98.98
C GLU A 120 44.82 -100.43 -98.84
N ALA A 121 45.37 -99.71 -99.83
CA ALA A 121 45.35 -98.25 -99.86
C ALA A 121 43.91 -97.70 -99.90
N LEU A 122 42.99 -98.35 -100.62
CA LEU A 122 41.57 -97.99 -100.61
C LEU A 122 40.94 -98.21 -99.23
N ARG A 123 41.27 -99.29 -98.53
CA ARG A 123 40.80 -99.59 -97.16
C ARG A 123 41.31 -98.56 -96.16
N GLU A 124 42.61 -98.25 -96.15
CA GLU A 124 43.21 -97.21 -95.29
C GLU A 124 42.66 -95.82 -95.61
N THR A 125 42.41 -95.52 -96.89
CA THR A 125 41.77 -94.26 -97.32
C THR A 125 40.31 -94.20 -96.86
N GLN A 126 39.59 -95.33 -96.83
CA GLN A 126 38.21 -95.41 -96.33
C GLN A 126 38.15 -95.25 -94.80
N GLU A 127 39.10 -95.86 -94.08
CA GLU A 127 39.19 -95.83 -92.62
C GLU A 127 39.62 -94.43 -92.12
N SER A 128 40.66 -93.83 -92.71
CA SER A 128 41.05 -92.44 -92.42
C SER A 128 39.97 -91.41 -92.78
N LYS A 129 39.22 -91.60 -93.89
CA LYS A 129 38.02 -90.78 -94.18
C LYS A 129 36.95 -90.91 -93.10
N LYS A 130 36.78 -92.11 -92.53
CA LYS A 130 35.84 -92.36 -91.44
C LYS A 130 36.31 -91.68 -90.14
N GLU A 131 37.58 -91.78 -89.78
CA GLU A 131 38.16 -91.08 -88.62
C GLU A 131 38.06 -89.55 -88.75
N VAL A 132 38.39 -88.99 -89.91
CA VAL A 132 38.24 -87.54 -90.18
C VAL A 132 36.77 -87.12 -90.11
N PHE A 133 35.83 -87.96 -90.51
CA PHE A 133 34.39 -87.71 -90.36
C PHE A 133 33.92 -87.81 -88.89
N GLU A 134 34.39 -88.80 -88.14
CA GLU A 134 34.12 -88.95 -86.70
C GLU A 134 34.72 -87.78 -85.89
N GLU A 135 35.91 -87.28 -86.26
CA GLU A 135 36.52 -86.12 -85.62
C GLU A 135 35.86 -84.80 -86.04
N SER A 136 35.47 -84.66 -87.31
CA SER A 136 34.67 -83.53 -87.80
C SER A 136 33.31 -83.45 -87.10
N THR A 137 32.65 -84.58 -86.86
CA THR A 137 31.38 -84.63 -86.12
C THR A 137 31.55 -84.37 -84.62
N LYS A 138 32.61 -84.87 -83.97
CA LYS A 138 32.98 -84.50 -82.58
C LYS A 138 33.25 -83.00 -82.46
N ARG A 139 34.05 -82.43 -83.37
CA ARG A 139 34.37 -81.00 -83.41
C ARG A 139 33.12 -80.15 -83.61
N ARG A 140 32.28 -80.51 -84.58
CA ARG A 140 31.01 -79.81 -84.84
C ARG A 140 30.05 -79.88 -83.65
N LYS A 141 30.07 -80.98 -82.88
CA LYS A 141 29.36 -81.09 -81.60
C LYS A 141 29.95 -80.17 -80.53
N ALA A 142 31.27 -80.15 -80.36
CA ALA A 142 31.94 -79.26 -79.41
C ALA A 142 31.74 -77.77 -79.73
N GLU A 143 31.72 -77.40 -81.01
CA GLU A 143 31.38 -76.04 -81.48
C GLU A 143 29.92 -75.69 -81.17
N LEU A 144 28.98 -76.63 -81.32
CA LEU A 144 27.58 -76.46 -80.93
C LEU A 144 27.41 -76.31 -79.40
N ASP A 145 28.11 -77.13 -78.62
CA ASP A 145 28.11 -77.08 -77.15
C ASP A 145 28.72 -75.78 -76.63
N LEU A 146 29.79 -75.27 -77.27
CA LEU A 146 30.40 -73.97 -76.98
C LEU A 146 29.43 -72.81 -77.29
N LEU A 147 28.75 -72.84 -78.43
CA LEU A 147 27.72 -71.84 -78.76
C LEU A 147 26.56 -71.88 -77.76
N SER A 148 26.12 -73.07 -77.34
CA SER A 148 25.11 -73.24 -76.28
C SER A 148 25.58 -72.66 -74.94
N ALA A 149 26.84 -72.89 -74.56
CA ALA A 149 27.42 -72.36 -73.34
C ALA A 149 27.55 -70.83 -73.36
N LEU A 150 28.01 -70.25 -74.48
CA LEU A 150 28.09 -68.80 -74.68
C LEU A 150 26.70 -68.14 -74.64
N GLN A 151 25.68 -68.78 -75.23
CA GLN A 151 24.32 -68.26 -75.17
C GLN A 151 23.76 -68.30 -73.73
N LYS A 152 24.00 -69.38 -72.98
CA LYS A 152 23.66 -69.47 -71.54
C LYS A 152 24.39 -68.41 -70.69
N ALA A 153 25.69 -68.19 -70.94
CA ALA A 153 26.47 -67.17 -70.26
C ALA A 153 25.91 -65.76 -70.51
N LYS A 154 25.52 -65.45 -71.76
CA LYS A 154 24.91 -64.17 -72.14
C LYS A 154 23.53 -63.95 -71.50
N GLU A 155 22.72 -65.00 -71.32
CA GLU A 155 21.46 -64.87 -70.57
C GLU A 155 21.71 -64.70 -69.06
N LEU A 156 22.67 -65.41 -68.47
CA LEU A 156 23.08 -65.21 -67.07
C LEU A 156 23.60 -63.78 -66.83
N GLU A 157 24.38 -63.23 -67.75
CA GLU A 157 24.86 -61.85 -67.69
C GLU A 157 23.70 -60.83 -67.71
N LYS A 158 22.68 -61.03 -68.56
CA LYS A 158 21.47 -60.18 -68.55
C LYS A 158 20.72 -60.27 -67.23
N LEU A 159 20.56 -61.48 -66.68
CA LEU A 159 19.90 -61.71 -65.40
C LEU A 159 20.66 -61.02 -64.26
N TYR A 160 21.98 -61.15 -64.21
CA TYR A 160 22.85 -60.47 -63.25
C TYR A 160 22.71 -58.94 -63.31
N HIS A 161 22.75 -58.35 -64.51
CA HIS A 161 22.51 -56.91 -64.68
C HIS A 161 21.07 -56.50 -64.33
N HIS A 162 20.08 -57.37 -64.51
CA HIS A 162 18.71 -57.12 -64.05
C HIS A 162 18.64 -57.11 -62.52
N GLU A 163 19.28 -58.08 -61.86
CA GLU A 163 19.32 -58.18 -60.39
C GLU A 163 20.06 -57.00 -59.75
N ILE A 164 21.20 -56.55 -60.30
CA ILE A 164 21.88 -55.33 -59.84
C ILE A 164 20.95 -54.12 -59.90
N ARG A 165 20.20 -53.95 -61.00
CA ARG A 165 19.26 -52.83 -61.14
C ARG A 165 18.12 -52.92 -60.13
N GLN A 166 17.55 -54.11 -59.92
CA GLN A 166 16.52 -54.31 -58.89
C GLN A 166 17.06 -54.02 -57.48
N ARG A 167 18.24 -54.55 -57.13
CA ARG A 167 18.89 -54.29 -55.83
C ARG A 167 19.12 -52.80 -55.59
N LYS A 168 19.63 -52.08 -56.61
CA LYS A 168 19.83 -50.63 -56.53
C LYS A 168 18.51 -49.87 -56.30
N THR A 169 17.45 -50.20 -57.03
CA THR A 169 16.13 -49.59 -56.82
C THR A 169 15.57 -49.89 -55.42
N ILE A 170 15.74 -51.12 -54.92
CA ILE A 170 15.31 -51.50 -53.56
C ILE A 170 16.11 -50.71 -52.52
N GLU A 171 17.43 -50.61 -52.66
CA GLU A 171 18.31 -49.84 -51.77
C GLU A 171 17.94 -48.35 -51.75
N GLU A 172 17.71 -47.74 -52.92
CA GLU A 172 17.22 -46.36 -53.04
C GLU A 172 15.86 -46.17 -52.33
N THR A 173 14.92 -47.11 -52.46
CA THR A 173 13.64 -47.05 -51.74
C THR A 173 13.77 -47.24 -50.23
N LEU A 174 14.67 -48.11 -49.77
CA LEU A 174 14.93 -48.34 -48.35
C LEU A 174 15.56 -47.11 -47.68
N VAL A 175 16.52 -46.46 -48.34
CA VAL A 175 17.11 -45.20 -47.86
C VAL A 175 16.04 -44.11 -47.75
N ARG A 176 15.15 -43.99 -48.75
CA ARG A 176 14.05 -43.02 -48.70
C ARG A 176 13.06 -43.31 -47.56
N GLN A 177 12.68 -44.56 -47.37
CA GLN A 177 11.80 -44.98 -46.26
C GLN A 177 12.46 -44.76 -44.89
N ALA A 178 13.77 -45.01 -44.75
CA ALA A 178 14.49 -44.73 -43.51
C ALA A 178 14.53 -43.22 -43.19
N GLN A 179 14.69 -42.36 -44.20
CA GLN A 179 14.62 -40.91 -44.05
C GLN A 179 13.21 -40.42 -43.67
N GLU A 180 12.16 -40.97 -44.30
CA GLU A 180 10.75 -40.69 -43.95
C GLU A 180 10.44 -41.14 -42.49
N LEU A 181 10.97 -42.28 -42.06
CA LEU A 181 10.77 -42.82 -40.71
C LEU A 181 11.53 -42.01 -39.64
N GLU A 182 12.77 -41.58 -39.90
CA GLU A 182 13.50 -40.72 -38.96
C GLU A 182 12.88 -39.30 -38.89
N ALA A 183 12.40 -38.75 -40.01
CA ALA A 183 11.68 -37.47 -40.01
C ALA A 183 10.37 -37.53 -39.21
N THR A 184 9.59 -38.61 -39.35
CA THR A 184 8.36 -38.80 -38.55
C THR A 184 8.66 -39.07 -37.07
N LYS A 185 9.76 -39.77 -36.75
CA LYS A 185 10.24 -39.93 -35.36
C LYS A 185 10.58 -38.58 -34.71
N ILE A 186 11.39 -37.74 -35.36
CA ILE A 186 11.73 -36.39 -34.88
C ILE A 186 10.45 -35.54 -34.68
N GLN A 187 9.46 -35.68 -35.57
CA GLN A 187 8.17 -35.01 -35.42
C GLN A 187 7.37 -35.53 -34.22
N CYS A 188 7.35 -36.84 -33.96
CA CYS A 188 6.73 -37.42 -32.77
C CYS A 188 7.40 -36.95 -31.48
N ASP A 189 8.74 -36.96 -31.43
CA ASP A 189 9.51 -36.47 -30.27
C ASP A 189 9.19 -34.99 -30.00
N THR A 190 9.18 -34.16 -31.04
CA THR A 190 8.80 -32.72 -30.93
C THR A 190 7.37 -32.52 -30.41
N ILE A 191 6.41 -33.37 -30.81
CA ILE A 191 5.03 -33.31 -30.32
C ILE A 191 4.95 -33.79 -28.86
N TYR A 192 5.77 -34.76 -28.46
CA TYR A 192 5.83 -35.25 -27.10
C TYR A 192 6.35 -34.19 -26.12
N ASP A 193 7.43 -33.49 -26.49
CA ASP A 193 7.96 -32.36 -25.72
C ASP A 193 6.92 -31.24 -25.57
N GLN A 194 6.26 -30.86 -26.67
CA GLN A 194 5.18 -29.85 -26.64
C GLN A 194 3.97 -30.27 -25.78
N LEU A 195 3.65 -31.57 -25.73
CA LEU A 195 2.60 -32.09 -24.87
C LEU A 195 3.02 -32.00 -23.39
N HIS A 196 4.27 -32.34 -23.08
CA HIS A 196 4.80 -32.25 -21.72
C HIS A 196 4.81 -30.82 -21.19
N ASP A 197 5.32 -29.86 -21.99
CA ASP A 197 5.28 -28.42 -21.68
C ASP A 197 3.84 -27.93 -21.42
N ALA A 198 2.88 -28.41 -22.21
CA ALA A 198 1.47 -28.05 -22.06
C ALA A 198 0.82 -28.67 -20.80
N GLU A 199 1.22 -29.89 -20.43
CA GLU A 199 0.78 -30.54 -19.19
C GLU A 199 1.34 -29.84 -17.93
N GLU A 200 2.61 -29.43 -17.95
CA GLU A 200 3.20 -28.65 -16.84
C GLU A 200 2.52 -27.27 -16.70
N GLN A 201 2.33 -26.56 -17.82
CA GLN A 201 1.61 -25.27 -17.81
C GLN A 201 0.16 -25.44 -17.30
N LYS A 202 -0.51 -26.53 -17.68
CA LYS A 202 -1.86 -26.85 -17.17
C LYS A 202 -1.84 -27.07 -15.64
N ALA A 203 -0.91 -27.86 -15.12
CA ALA A 203 -0.80 -28.10 -13.68
C ALA A 203 -0.56 -26.80 -12.88
N VAL A 204 0.29 -25.90 -13.37
CA VAL A 204 0.53 -24.58 -12.76
C VAL A 204 -0.74 -23.70 -12.77
N LEU A 205 -1.54 -23.77 -13.84
CA LEU A 205 -2.82 -23.04 -13.91
C LEU A 205 -3.89 -23.63 -12.98
N GLU A 206 -3.97 -24.95 -12.88
CA GLU A 206 -4.88 -25.65 -11.95
C GLU A 206 -4.53 -25.31 -10.49
N GLN A 207 -3.24 -25.30 -10.11
CA GLN A 207 -2.81 -24.84 -8.79
C GLN A 207 -3.27 -23.40 -8.51
N ARG A 208 -2.98 -22.46 -9.42
CA ARG A 208 -3.39 -21.05 -9.26
C ARG A 208 -4.91 -20.86 -9.17
N MET A 209 -5.70 -21.71 -9.84
CA MET A 209 -7.15 -21.72 -9.68
C MET A 209 -7.54 -22.13 -8.26
N THR A 210 -6.97 -23.21 -7.71
CA THR A 210 -7.28 -23.64 -6.33
C THR A 210 -6.89 -22.61 -5.27
N GLU A 211 -5.75 -21.92 -5.44
CA GLU A 211 -5.31 -20.81 -4.59
C GLU A 211 -6.33 -19.64 -4.63
N MET A 212 -6.75 -19.25 -5.83
CA MET A 212 -7.74 -18.19 -6.04
C MET A 212 -9.12 -18.55 -5.48
N GLU A 213 -9.57 -19.80 -5.63
CA GLU A 213 -10.81 -20.29 -5.03
C GLU A 213 -10.76 -20.28 -3.50
N SER A 214 -9.62 -20.59 -2.88
CA SER A 214 -9.47 -20.49 -1.43
C SER A 214 -9.50 -19.03 -0.95
N ALA A 215 -8.77 -18.15 -1.64
CA ALA A 215 -8.81 -16.71 -1.34
C ALA A 215 -10.22 -16.10 -1.50
N LEU A 216 -11.02 -16.63 -2.45
CA LEU A 216 -12.42 -16.24 -2.61
C LEU A 216 -13.27 -16.66 -1.41
N ARG A 217 -13.18 -17.92 -0.97
CA ARG A 217 -13.91 -18.44 0.22
C ARG A 217 -13.56 -17.65 1.49
N ASP A 218 -12.28 -17.41 1.74
CA ASP A 218 -11.81 -16.57 2.85
C ASP A 218 -12.38 -15.15 2.78
N GLY A 219 -12.50 -14.60 1.57
CA GLY A 219 -13.11 -13.29 1.31
C GLY A 219 -14.61 -13.26 1.59
N GLU A 220 -15.34 -14.31 1.20
CA GLU A 220 -16.77 -14.47 1.45
C GLU A 220 -17.08 -14.61 2.95
N GLU A 221 -16.27 -15.36 3.70
CA GLU A 221 -16.41 -15.49 5.16
C GLU A 221 -16.12 -14.16 5.89
N LYS A 222 -15.08 -13.43 5.47
CA LYS A 222 -14.77 -12.08 5.97
C LYS A 222 -15.88 -11.07 5.63
N LEU A 223 -16.52 -11.21 4.47
CA LEU A 223 -17.67 -10.39 4.09
C LEU A 223 -18.91 -10.72 4.92
N ALA A 224 -19.18 -12.01 5.18
CA ALA A 224 -20.31 -12.46 6.00
C ALA A 224 -20.19 -12.00 7.45
N THR A 225 -19.01 -12.13 8.06
CA THR A 225 -18.72 -11.63 9.41
C THR A 225 -18.82 -10.11 9.50
N SER A 226 -18.26 -9.37 8.53
CA SER A 226 -18.39 -7.90 8.44
C SER A 226 -19.84 -7.45 8.28
N LYS A 227 -20.66 -8.17 7.50
CA LYS A 227 -22.10 -7.90 7.35
C LYS A 227 -22.86 -8.11 8.66
N CYS A 228 -22.59 -9.21 9.37
CA CYS A 228 -23.24 -9.50 10.66
C CYS A 228 -22.87 -8.45 11.73
N LEU A 229 -21.61 -7.98 11.74
CA LEU A 229 -21.19 -6.86 12.58
C LEU A 229 -21.90 -5.55 12.23
N LEU A 230 -22.09 -5.25 10.94
CA LEU A 230 -22.86 -4.07 10.51
C LEU A 230 -24.33 -4.12 10.93
N GLU A 231 -24.97 -5.29 10.85
CA GLU A 231 -26.34 -5.50 11.33
C GLU A 231 -26.44 -5.32 12.85
N ALA A 232 -25.48 -5.83 13.62
CA ALA A 232 -25.40 -5.59 15.07
C ALA A 232 -25.21 -4.09 15.41
N LEU A 233 -24.30 -3.39 14.72
CA LEU A 233 -24.09 -1.96 14.90
C LEU A 233 -25.30 -1.11 14.48
N GLN A 234 -26.11 -1.58 13.53
CA GLN A 234 -27.38 -0.94 13.17
C GLN A 234 -28.42 -1.12 14.28
N ALA A 235 -28.57 -2.33 14.83
CA ALA A 235 -29.45 -2.59 15.96
C ALA A 235 -29.06 -1.77 17.21
N ASP A 236 -27.75 -1.71 17.54
CA ASP A 236 -27.24 -0.86 18.62
C ASP A 236 -27.51 0.63 18.37
N LYS A 237 -27.35 1.10 17.13
CA LYS A 237 -27.69 2.48 16.77
C LYS A 237 -29.18 2.76 16.94
N GLU A 238 -30.06 1.85 16.51
CA GLU A 238 -31.51 2.00 16.67
C GLU A 238 -31.92 2.01 18.15
N LYS A 239 -31.33 1.12 18.95
CA LYS A 239 -31.51 1.10 20.41
C LYS A 239 -31.03 2.40 21.06
N LEU A 240 -29.82 2.87 20.75
CA LEU A 240 -29.28 4.15 21.25
C LEU A 240 -30.11 5.34 20.78
N GLN A 241 -30.69 5.29 19.58
CA GLN A 241 -31.60 6.31 19.09
C GLN A 241 -32.93 6.29 19.85
N GLN A 242 -33.47 5.11 20.16
CA GLN A 242 -34.67 4.95 20.99
C GLN A 242 -34.41 5.40 22.43
N GLU A 243 -33.26 5.06 23.03
CA GLU A 243 -32.84 5.55 24.34
C GLU A 243 -32.65 7.07 24.33
N ARG A 244 -32.05 7.64 23.28
CA ARG A 244 -31.93 9.09 23.08
C ARG A 244 -33.29 9.76 22.96
N ASP A 245 -34.24 9.18 22.25
CA ASP A 245 -35.56 9.77 22.00
C ASP A 245 -36.47 9.63 23.23
N ALA A 246 -36.35 8.53 23.99
CA ALA A 246 -36.94 8.38 25.31
C ALA A 246 -36.32 9.37 26.31
N ALA A 247 -34.99 9.51 26.34
CA ALA A 247 -34.29 10.49 27.17
C ALA A 247 -34.61 11.94 26.77
N ALA A 248 -34.81 12.22 25.48
CA ALA A 248 -35.22 13.53 24.97
C ALA A 248 -36.69 13.83 25.33
N THR A 249 -37.57 12.82 25.34
CA THR A 249 -38.97 12.95 25.77
C THR A 249 -39.04 13.13 27.29
N ALA A 250 -38.32 12.32 28.08
CA ALA A 250 -38.20 12.50 29.52
C ALA A 250 -37.54 13.85 29.88
N ALA A 251 -36.55 14.30 29.10
CA ALA A 251 -35.95 15.62 29.21
C ALA A 251 -36.90 16.73 28.72
N ALA A 252 -37.84 16.46 27.82
CA ALA A 252 -38.89 17.40 27.41
C ALA A 252 -39.97 17.51 28.49
N GLU A 253 -40.37 16.42 29.14
CA GLU A 253 -41.27 16.45 30.31
C GLU A 253 -40.61 17.08 31.54
N LEU A 254 -39.32 16.78 31.78
CA LEU A 254 -38.52 17.49 32.78
C LEU A 254 -38.30 18.95 32.37
N ARG A 255 -38.20 19.28 31.07
CA ARG A 255 -38.20 20.67 30.58
C ARG A 255 -39.54 21.33 30.79
N GLN A 256 -40.67 20.68 30.59
CA GLN A 256 -42.00 21.28 30.81
C GLN A 256 -42.28 21.49 32.31
N LYS A 257 -41.96 20.49 33.14
CA LYS A 257 -41.98 20.59 34.61
C LYS A 257 -40.95 21.59 35.14
N SER A 258 -39.83 21.77 34.44
CA SER A 258 -38.86 22.81 34.77
C SER A 258 -39.17 24.14 34.11
N GLU A 259 -39.96 24.26 33.04
CA GLU A 259 -40.39 25.53 32.42
C GLU A 259 -41.38 26.25 33.34
N GLN A 260 -42.21 25.49 34.05
CA GLN A 260 -42.96 26.00 35.22
C GLN A 260 -42.05 26.43 36.39
N ARG A 261 -40.79 25.98 36.46
CA ARG A 261 -39.76 26.44 37.44
C ARG A 261 -38.71 27.41 36.85
N ILE A 262 -38.63 27.53 35.53
CA ILE A 262 -37.61 28.24 34.74
C ILE A 262 -38.22 29.53 34.19
N SER A 263 -39.54 29.63 34.07
CA SER A 263 -40.24 30.92 34.21
C SER A 263 -39.81 31.67 35.48
N MET A 264 -39.42 30.95 36.54
CA MET A 264 -38.82 31.50 37.78
C MET A 264 -37.27 31.38 37.88
N ALA A 265 -36.58 30.84 36.87
CA ALA A 265 -35.12 30.61 36.94
C ALA A 265 -34.33 31.02 35.69
N THR A 266 -34.98 31.46 34.61
CA THR A 266 -34.30 32.13 33.47
C THR A 266 -33.79 33.52 33.87
N GLU A 267 -34.34 34.10 34.94
CA GLU A 267 -33.82 35.33 35.57
C GLU A 267 -32.42 35.12 36.21
N ALA A 268 -32.01 33.88 36.49
CA ALA A 268 -30.77 33.57 37.22
C ALA A 268 -29.47 33.60 36.37
N LEU A 269 -29.56 33.89 35.07
CA LEU A 269 -28.41 33.86 34.14
C LEU A 269 -27.89 35.24 33.71
N ASN A 270 -28.34 36.30 34.38
CA ASN A 270 -27.67 37.59 34.44
C ASN A 270 -27.81 38.13 35.87
N THR A 271 -27.03 37.59 36.82
CA THR A 271 -27.00 38.19 38.17
C THR A 271 -26.33 39.56 38.05
N GLU A 272 -27.17 40.60 38.02
CA GLU A 272 -26.75 41.99 38.05
C GLU A 272 -26.50 42.39 39.50
N PHE A 273 -25.29 42.87 39.76
CA PHE A 273 -24.85 43.34 41.07
C PHE A 273 -24.79 44.86 41.06
N SER A 274 -25.20 45.49 42.16
CA SER A 274 -25.10 46.94 42.35
C SER A 274 -23.66 47.36 42.67
N ALA A 275 -23.25 48.58 42.31
CA ALA A 275 -21.91 49.08 42.62
C ALA A 275 -21.60 49.02 44.13
N VAL A 276 -22.62 49.23 44.98
CA VAL A 276 -22.56 49.13 46.44
C VAL A 276 -22.23 47.70 46.91
N GLU A 277 -22.78 46.66 46.28
CA GLU A 277 -22.44 45.27 46.60
C GLU A 277 -20.96 44.96 46.30
N LEU A 278 -20.42 45.48 45.20
CA LEU A 278 -19.00 45.29 44.84
C LEU A 278 -18.09 46.07 45.78
N GLU A 279 -18.47 47.30 46.14
CA GLU A 279 -17.74 48.11 47.11
C GLU A 279 -17.69 47.41 48.48
N GLN A 280 -18.83 46.92 48.99
CA GLN A 280 -18.90 46.18 50.25
C GLN A 280 -18.10 44.87 50.21
N ALA A 281 -18.22 44.10 49.12
CA ALA A 281 -17.51 42.82 48.95
C ALA A 281 -15.98 42.99 48.91
N THR A 282 -15.49 44.18 48.52
CA THR A 282 -14.06 44.52 48.40
C THR A 282 -13.56 45.52 49.47
N ARG A 283 -14.39 45.83 50.49
CA ARG A 283 -14.08 46.81 51.55
C ARG A 283 -13.68 48.20 51.01
N SER A 284 -14.49 48.73 50.10
CA SER A 284 -14.20 49.96 49.34
C SER A 284 -12.92 49.88 48.52
N PHE A 285 -12.76 48.75 47.82
CA PHE A 285 -11.62 48.47 46.92
C PHE A 285 -10.26 48.55 47.61
N ASP A 286 -10.17 47.95 48.80
CA ASP A 286 -8.95 47.86 49.61
C ASP A 286 -7.79 47.23 48.80
N GLU A 287 -6.66 47.92 48.72
CA GLU A 287 -5.45 47.44 48.03
C GLU A 287 -4.93 46.12 48.62
N VAL A 288 -5.21 45.80 49.89
CA VAL A 288 -4.87 44.49 50.51
C VAL A 288 -5.67 43.34 49.88
N LEU A 289 -6.84 43.62 49.29
CA LEU A 289 -7.67 42.65 48.59
C LEU A 289 -7.41 42.61 47.08
N LYS A 290 -6.53 43.46 46.55
CA LYS A 290 -6.15 43.49 45.14
C LYS A 290 -5.27 42.29 44.81
N ILE A 291 -5.68 41.54 43.79
CA ILE A 291 -5.00 40.31 43.33
C ILE A 291 -4.40 40.44 41.93
N GLY A 292 -4.62 41.56 41.25
CA GLY A 292 -4.00 41.86 39.96
C GLY A 292 -4.34 43.26 39.45
N GLU A 293 -3.43 43.82 38.65
CA GLU A 293 -3.62 45.09 37.95
C GLU A 293 -2.94 45.00 36.57
N GLY A 294 -3.57 45.57 35.55
CA GLY A 294 -3.03 45.60 34.20
C GLY A 294 -3.79 46.56 33.29
N GLY A 295 -3.49 46.54 31.99
CA GLY A 295 -4.07 47.48 31.02
C GLY A 295 -5.60 47.45 30.87
N PHE A 296 -6.26 46.41 31.40
CA PHE A 296 -7.71 46.25 31.41
C PHE A 296 -8.37 46.78 32.69
N GLY A 297 -7.61 47.00 33.77
CA GLY A 297 -8.11 47.45 35.07
C GLY A 297 -7.54 46.68 36.26
N CYS A 298 -8.25 46.74 37.38
CA CYS A 298 -7.88 46.10 38.65
C CYS A 298 -8.77 44.88 38.95
N VAL A 299 -8.21 43.86 39.58
CA VAL A 299 -8.92 42.67 40.04
C VAL A 299 -8.79 42.56 41.56
N TYR A 300 -9.92 42.45 42.25
CA TYR A 300 -10.00 42.32 43.71
C TYR A 300 -10.58 40.98 44.11
N LYS A 301 -10.07 40.38 45.19
CA LYS A 301 -10.70 39.27 45.89
C LYS A 301 -11.81 39.83 46.78
N GLY A 302 -13.03 39.33 46.61
CA GLY A 302 -14.19 39.75 47.41
C GLY A 302 -14.94 38.59 48.05
N SER A 303 -15.82 38.92 48.99
CA SER A 303 -16.84 38.01 49.52
C SER A 303 -18.22 38.56 49.21
N LEU A 304 -18.92 37.93 48.27
CA LEU A 304 -20.20 38.39 47.75
C LEU A 304 -21.26 37.31 48.03
N ARG A 305 -22.28 37.65 48.82
CA ARG A 305 -23.34 36.71 49.25
C ARG A 305 -22.77 35.38 49.78
N SER A 306 -21.78 35.48 50.68
CA SER A 306 -21.01 34.37 51.27
C SER A 306 -20.20 33.50 50.29
N THR A 307 -20.04 33.92 49.04
CA THR A 307 -19.19 33.27 48.04
C THR A 307 -17.89 34.06 47.87
N THR A 308 -16.73 33.40 47.87
CA THR A 308 -15.46 34.07 47.53
C THR A 308 -15.36 34.24 46.02
N VAL A 309 -15.13 35.47 45.57
CA VAL A 309 -15.20 35.86 44.15
C VAL A 309 -13.98 36.69 43.74
N ALA A 310 -13.70 36.71 42.43
CA ALA A 310 -12.78 37.66 41.82
C ALA A 310 -13.60 38.75 41.09
N ILE A 311 -13.36 40.01 41.43
CA ILE A 311 -14.08 41.19 40.93
C ILE A 311 -13.13 42.00 40.07
N LYS A 312 -13.27 41.93 38.74
CA LYS A 312 -12.52 42.70 37.75
C LYS A 312 -13.24 44.01 37.47
N LEU A 313 -12.64 45.14 37.79
CA LEU A 313 -13.17 46.48 37.50
C LEU A 313 -12.47 47.03 36.27
N LEU A 314 -13.21 47.19 35.17
CA LEU A 314 -12.69 47.74 33.93
C LEU A 314 -12.73 49.27 33.97
N HIS A 315 -11.72 49.95 33.40
CA HIS A 315 -11.61 51.41 33.48
C HIS A 315 -12.81 52.13 32.79
N PRO A 316 -13.75 52.77 33.53
CA PRO A 316 -15.03 53.24 32.96
C PRO A 316 -14.87 54.34 31.91
N LYS A 317 -13.82 55.15 32.05
CA LYS A 317 -13.49 56.28 31.17
C LYS A 317 -12.78 55.85 29.88
N SER A 318 -12.45 54.56 29.72
CA SER A 318 -11.85 54.04 28.51
C SER A 318 -12.91 53.46 27.57
N LEU A 319 -12.95 53.91 26.31
CA LEU A 319 -13.77 53.27 25.27
C LEU A 319 -13.41 51.78 25.09
N GLN A 320 -12.16 51.43 25.44
CA GLN A 320 -11.64 50.07 25.41
C GLN A 320 -12.33 49.17 26.45
N GLY A 321 -12.31 49.56 27.73
CA GLY A 321 -12.93 48.79 28.81
C GLY A 321 -14.43 48.61 28.65
N GLN A 322 -15.13 49.58 28.06
CA GLN A 322 -16.56 49.44 27.73
C GLN A 322 -16.80 48.39 26.62
N SER A 323 -15.95 48.35 25.60
CA SER A 323 -16.02 47.34 24.54
C SER A 323 -15.68 45.95 25.09
N GLU A 324 -14.70 45.84 25.97
CA GLU A 324 -14.27 44.59 26.59
C GLU A 324 -15.35 44.05 27.54
N PHE A 325 -15.91 44.90 28.42
CA PHE A 325 -17.02 44.54 29.30
C PHE A 325 -18.17 43.87 28.53
N ASN A 326 -18.65 44.56 27.48
CA ASN A 326 -19.76 44.06 26.67
C ASN A 326 -19.39 42.77 25.92
N GLN A 327 -18.14 42.61 25.49
CA GLN A 327 -17.65 41.40 24.81
C GLN A 327 -17.54 40.20 25.77
N GLU A 328 -17.03 40.40 27.00
CA GLU A 328 -16.94 39.36 28.01
C GLU A 328 -18.33 38.87 28.45
N VAL A 329 -19.24 39.79 28.78
CA VAL A 329 -20.63 39.45 29.13
C VAL A 329 -21.33 38.72 27.98
N ALA A 330 -21.17 39.18 26.73
CA ALA A 330 -21.82 38.58 25.57
C ALA A 330 -21.31 37.16 25.24
N VAL A 331 -20.08 36.82 25.60
CA VAL A 331 -19.50 35.49 25.35
C VAL A 331 -19.67 34.58 26.57
N LEU A 332 -19.18 34.95 27.74
CA LEU A 332 -19.23 34.11 28.95
C LEU A 332 -20.65 33.96 29.51
N GLY A 333 -21.57 34.89 29.21
CA GLY A 333 -23.00 34.69 29.47
C GLY A 333 -23.66 33.61 28.60
N ARG A 334 -22.99 33.12 27.55
CA ARG A 334 -23.52 32.14 26.58
C ARG A 334 -22.75 30.82 26.53
N VAL A 335 -21.51 30.78 27.01
CA VAL A 335 -20.66 29.58 26.95
C VAL A 335 -20.23 29.14 28.35
N ARG A 336 -20.25 27.83 28.60
CA ARG A 336 -19.79 27.22 29.86
C ARG A 336 -19.02 25.95 29.55
N HIS A 337 -17.84 25.80 30.15
CA HIS A 337 -16.95 24.67 29.96
C HIS A 337 -16.03 24.54 31.19
N PRO A 338 -15.63 23.33 31.65
CA PRO A 338 -14.85 23.16 32.88
C PRO A 338 -13.56 23.99 32.91
N ASN A 339 -12.87 24.06 31.76
CA ASN A 339 -11.60 24.78 31.58
C ASN A 339 -11.76 26.23 31.08
N LEU A 340 -12.93 26.83 31.31
CA LEU A 340 -13.13 28.28 31.21
C LEU A 340 -13.42 28.86 32.59
N VAL A 341 -13.04 30.12 32.82
CA VAL A 341 -13.40 30.85 34.04
C VAL A 341 -14.90 31.16 34.01
N ALA A 342 -15.61 30.78 35.07
CA ALA A 342 -17.03 31.01 35.21
C ALA A 342 -17.32 32.47 35.59
N LEU A 343 -18.03 33.19 34.71
CA LEU A 343 -18.67 34.46 35.03
C LEU A 343 -19.91 34.18 35.91
N ILE A 344 -19.90 34.69 37.13
CA ILE A 344 -20.99 34.60 38.12
C ILE A 344 -22.03 35.70 37.86
N GLY A 345 -21.57 36.91 37.50
CA GLY A 345 -22.44 38.04 37.22
C GLY A 345 -21.66 39.29 36.83
N SER A 346 -22.36 40.42 36.73
CA SER A 346 -21.75 41.69 36.30
C SER A 346 -22.44 42.89 36.96
N CYS A 347 -21.75 44.03 36.95
CA CYS A 347 -22.25 45.31 37.41
C CYS A 347 -22.01 46.35 36.32
N ARG A 348 -23.08 46.81 35.66
CA ARG A 348 -22.98 47.83 34.60
C ARG A 348 -22.54 49.19 35.13
N GLU A 349 -23.00 49.55 36.32
CA GLU A 349 -22.71 50.84 36.98
C GLU A 349 -21.21 51.07 37.17
N ALA A 350 -20.48 50.04 37.59
CA ALA A 350 -19.04 50.07 37.86
C ALA A 350 -18.18 49.44 36.75
N PHE A 351 -18.77 48.98 35.64
CA PHE A 351 -18.12 48.11 34.63
C PHE A 351 -17.39 46.91 35.26
N GLY A 352 -18.01 46.33 36.29
CA GLY A 352 -17.44 45.25 37.10
C GLY A 352 -17.88 43.87 36.61
N LEU A 353 -16.96 42.93 36.50
CA LEU A 353 -17.21 41.53 36.16
C LEU A 353 -16.87 40.64 37.37
N VAL A 354 -17.78 39.75 37.74
CA VAL A 354 -17.66 38.89 38.93
C VAL A 354 -17.46 37.44 38.48
N TYR A 355 -16.33 36.86 38.85
CA TYR A 355 -15.94 35.50 38.48
C TYR A 355 -15.74 34.61 39.71
N GLU A 356 -15.66 33.30 39.47
CA GLU A 356 -15.10 32.37 40.46
C GLU A 356 -13.68 32.79 40.89
N TYR A 357 -13.37 32.69 42.18
CA TYR A 357 -12.02 32.95 42.68
C TYR A 357 -11.13 31.71 42.52
N LEU A 358 -9.98 31.89 41.88
CA LEU A 358 -9.02 30.83 41.58
C LEU A 358 -7.75 31.03 42.41
N PRO A 359 -7.52 30.20 43.45
CA PRO A 359 -6.55 30.52 44.50
C PRO A 359 -5.08 30.31 44.11
N ASN A 360 -4.80 29.56 43.03
CA ASN A 360 -3.42 29.28 42.59
C ASN A 360 -2.90 30.28 41.54
N GLY A 361 -3.60 31.40 41.32
CA GLY A 361 -3.15 32.49 40.45
C GLY A 361 -3.10 32.11 38.97
N SER A 362 -2.24 32.79 38.20
CA SER A 362 -2.03 32.52 36.79
C SER A 362 -0.92 31.50 36.53
N LEU A 363 -0.91 30.93 35.33
CA LEU A 363 0.17 30.07 34.88
C LEU A 363 1.50 30.84 34.74
N GLU A 364 1.46 32.15 34.50
CA GLU A 364 2.65 33.00 34.49
C GLU A 364 3.31 33.04 35.87
N ASP A 365 2.53 33.31 36.93
CA ASP A 365 2.98 33.31 38.32
C ASP A 365 3.55 31.95 38.72
N ARG A 366 2.90 30.86 38.27
CA ARG A 366 3.26 29.49 38.63
C ARG A 366 4.45 28.94 37.85
N LEU A 367 4.73 29.45 36.65
CA LEU A 367 5.98 29.22 35.94
C LEU A 367 7.12 30.05 36.54
N ALA A 368 6.84 31.26 37.02
CA ALA A 368 7.80 32.10 37.75
C ALA A 368 8.06 31.63 39.20
N CYS A 369 7.32 30.62 39.69
CA CYS A 369 7.33 30.16 41.09
C CYS A 369 7.10 31.32 42.09
N ALA A 370 6.26 32.29 41.72
CA ALA A 370 5.93 33.45 42.54
C ALA A 370 5.36 33.04 43.90
N ASN A 371 5.62 33.85 44.93
CA ASN A 371 5.23 33.59 46.33
C ASN A 371 5.73 32.22 46.84
N ASP A 372 6.95 31.83 46.45
CA ASP A 372 7.62 30.56 46.80
C ASP A 372 6.79 29.30 46.48
N THR A 373 5.91 29.41 45.48
CA THR A 373 5.06 28.28 45.07
C THR A 373 5.89 27.20 44.36
N PRO A 374 5.70 25.90 44.66
CA PRO A 374 6.55 24.84 44.13
C PRO A 374 6.44 24.73 42.60
N PRO A 375 7.50 24.31 41.88
CA PRO A 375 7.44 24.12 40.43
C PRO A 375 6.31 23.18 40.01
N LEU A 376 5.67 23.49 38.88
CA LEU A 376 4.67 22.59 38.29
C LEU A 376 5.36 21.36 37.69
N THR A 377 4.96 20.15 38.13
CA THR A 377 5.51 18.91 37.58
C THR A 377 5.09 18.69 36.12
N TRP A 378 5.86 17.90 35.38
CA TRP A 378 5.57 17.62 33.97
C TRP A 378 4.16 17.05 33.73
N GLN A 379 3.61 16.26 34.66
CA GLN A 379 2.23 15.74 34.55
C GLN A 379 1.20 16.88 34.63
N VAL A 380 1.38 17.83 35.54
CA VAL A 380 0.50 19.00 35.65
C VAL A 380 0.62 19.88 34.41
N ARG A 381 1.85 20.09 33.91
CA ARG A 381 2.08 20.83 32.66
C ARG A 381 1.42 20.17 31.45
N THR A 382 1.51 18.84 31.35
CA THR A 382 0.80 18.06 30.31
C THR A 382 -0.71 18.16 30.44
N ARG A 383 -1.26 18.16 31.67
CA ARG A 383 -2.68 18.34 31.93
C ARG A 383 -3.16 19.74 31.50
N ILE A 384 -2.39 20.79 31.78
CA ILE A 384 -2.69 22.17 31.35
C ILE A 384 -2.78 22.25 29.81
N ILE A 385 -1.87 21.60 29.08
CA ILE A 385 -1.92 21.56 27.60
C ILE A 385 -3.22 20.89 27.11
N TYR A 386 -3.62 19.78 27.73
CA TYR A 386 -4.87 19.09 27.44
C TYR A 386 -6.11 19.95 27.73
N GLU A 387 -6.16 20.57 28.90
CA GLU A 387 -7.25 21.43 29.36
C GLU A 387 -7.41 22.68 28.47
N MET A 388 -6.31 23.28 28.02
CA MET A 388 -6.33 24.40 27.06
C MET A 388 -6.73 23.96 25.65
N CYS A 389 -6.25 22.80 25.18
CA CYS A 389 -6.71 22.23 23.91
C CYS A 389 -8.22 21.94 23.93
N SER A 390 -8.75 21.48 25.06
CA SER A 390 -10.17 21.23 25.29
C SER A 390 -10.99 22.53 25.23
N ALA A 391 -10.58 23.55 26.00
CA ALA A 391 -11.21 24.87 26.00
C ALA A 391 -11.25 25.53 24.62
N LEU A 392 -10.12 25.54 23.89
CA LEU A 392 -10.03 26.14 22.56
C LEU A 392 -10.85 25.37 21.53
N THR A 393 -10.81 24.03 21.54
CA THR A 393 -11.64 23.19 20.65
C THR A 393 -13.13 23.47 20.86
N PHE A 394 -13.56 23.64 22.11
CA PHE A 394 -14.94 24.01 22.44
C PHE A 394 -15.30 25.41 21.91
N LEU A 395 -14.47 26.43 22.15
CA LEU A 395 -14.70 27.80 21.66
C LEU A 395 -14.74 27.88 20.13
N HIS A 396 -13.83 27.20 19.45
CA HIS A 396 -13.72 27.17 17.99
C HIS A 396 -14.84 26.36 17.32
N SER A 397 -15.40 25.38 18.02
CA SER A 397 -16.53 24.56 17.54
C SER A 397 -17.89 25.19 17.78
N ASN A 398 -17.96 26.34 18.47
CA ASN A 398 -19.22 27.00 18.80
C ASN A 398 -19.99 27.44 17.54
N LYS A 399 -21.32 27.27 17.54
CA LYS A 399 -22.19 27.56 16.39
C LYS A 399 -23.34 28.48 16.80
N PRO A 400 -23.79 29.42 15.93
CA PRO A 400 -23.35 29.63 14.54
C PRO A 400 -22.03 30.40 14.39
N HIS A 401 -21.46 30.93 15.49
CA HIS A 401 -20.26 31.76 15.48
C HIS A 401 -19.16 31.16 16.35
N PRO A 402 -18.07 30.63 15.75
CA PRO A 402 -16.85 30.29 16.46
C PRO A 402 -16.33 31.48 17.26
N VAL A 403 -15.81 31.22 18.45
CA VAL A 403 -15.14 32.23 19.29
C VAL A 403 -13.64 32.04 19.17
N VAL A 404 -12.91 33.06 18.72
CA VAL A 404 -11.44 33.08 18.80
C VAL A 404 -11.05 33.89 20.03
N HIS A 405 -10.11 33.38 20.83
CA HIS A 405 -9.68 34.03 22.07
C HIS A 405 -8.82 35.28 21.80
N GLY A 406 -7.82 35.17 20.94
CA GLY A 406 -7.02 36.28 20.42
C GLY A 406 -5.88 36.79 21.31
N ASP A 407 -5.98 36.64 22.64
CA ASP A 407 -4.88 36.95 23.59
C ASP A 407 -4.62 35.77 24.55
N LEU A 408 -4.37 34.59 23.97
CA LEU A 408 -4.00 33.40 24.74
C LEU A 408 -2.53 33.52 25.21
N LYS A 409 -2.33 33.54 26.53
CA LYS A 409 -1.02 33.70 27.19
C LYS A 409 -1.08 33.09 28.61
N PRO A 410 0.05 32.74 29.26
CA PRO A 410 0.05 32.16 30.60
C PRO A 410 -0.67 33.00 31.66
N ALA A 411 -0.59 34.34 31.60
CA ALA A 411 -1.30 35.22 32.53
C ALA A 411 -2.84 35.06 32.46
N ASN A 412 -3.38 34.64 31.31
CA ASN A 412 -4.82 34.44 31.09
C ASN A 412 -5.26 32.98 31.35
N ILE A 413 -4.34 32.11 31.77
CA ILE A 413 -4.62 30.72 32.16
C ILE A 413 -4.54 30.65 33.68
N LEU A 414 -5.69 30.64 34.35
CA LEU A 414 -5.78 30.64 35.82
C LEU A 414 -5.90 29.22 36.36
N LEU A 415 -5.41 28.96 37.57
CA LEU A 415 -5.42 27.63 38.21
C LEU A 415 -6.36 27.57 39.42
N ASP A 416 -7.25 26.58 39.45
CA ASP A 416 -8.10 26.28 40.61
C ASP A 416 -7.30 25.65 41.78
N ALA A 417 -7.97 25.35 42.89
CA ALA A 417 -7.35 24.72 44.07
C ALA A 417 -6.67 23.36 43.77
N ASN A 418 -7.09 22.64 42.73
CA ASN A 418 -6.56 21.35 42.28
C ASN A 418 -5.57 21.49 41.11
N LEU A 419 -5.12 22.73 40.82
CA LEU A 419 -4.32 23.14 39.66
C LEU A 419 -5.00 22.89 38.30
N VAL A 420 -6.33 22.71 38.26
CA VAL A 420 -7.08 22.58 37.00
C VAL A 420 -7.10 23.95 36.35
N SER A 421 -6.66 24.00 35.08
CA SER A 421 -6.54 25.25 34.35
C SER A 421 -7.86 25.70 33.74
N LYS A 422 -8.06 27.02 33.81
CA LYS A 422 -9.24 27.74 33.35
C LYS A 422 -8.80 28.96 32.55
N LEU A 423 -9.16 29.01 31.27
CA LEU A 423 -8.91 30.15 30.40
C LEU A 423 -9.88 31.29 30.76
N GLY A 424 -9.33 32.47 30.99
CA GLY A 424 -10.06 33.71 31.30
C GLY A 424 -9.63 34.89 30.41
N ASP A 425 -10.10 36.08 30.75
CA ASP A 425 -9.83 37.36 30.04
C ASP A 425 -10.35 37.40 28.59
N PHE A 426 -11.68 37.41 28.44
CA PHE A 426 -12.34 37.35 27.14
C PHE A 426 -12.50 38.73 26.46
N GLY A 427 -11.94 39.82 27.00
CA GLY A 427 -12.19 41.19 26.50
C GLY A 427 -11.81 41.40 25.03
N ILE A 428 -10.76 40.72 24.57
CA ILE A 428 -10.25 40.81 23.19
C ILE A 428 -10.82 39.69 22.28
N CYS A 429 -11.61 38.76 22.81
CA CYS A 429 -12.15 37.66 22.01
C CYS A 429 -13.07 38.16 20.88
N ARG A 430 -13.22 37.34 19.82
CA ARG A 430 -14.00 37.71 18.63
C ARG A 430 -14.89 36.56 18.18
N LEU A 431 -16.18 36.87 18.01
CA LEU A 431 -17.16 35.99 17.35
C LEU A 431 -16.96 36.05 15.83
N LEU A 432 -16.72 34.91 15.18
CA LEU A 432 -16.58 34.86 13.73
C LEU A 432 -17.96 34.83 13.06
N THR A 433 -18.29 35.95 12.41
CA THR A 433 -19.47 36.11 11.57
C THR A 433 -19.13 35.78 10.11
N GLN A 434 -20.05 35.15 9.38
CA GLN A 434 -19.89 34.96 7.94
C GLN A 434 -19.99 36.33 7.24
N SER A 435 -18.85 36.88 6.85
CA SER A 435 -18.78 38.08 6.01
C SER A 435 -19.21 37.72 4.58
N GLY A 436 -20.31 38.31 4.10
CA GLY A 436 -20.98 37.91 2.85
C GLY A 436 -20.27 38.22 1.53
N THR A 437 -18.94 38.37 1.53
CA THR A 437 -18.15 38.88 0.40
C THR A 437 -16.79 38.18 0.25
N SER A 438 -16.79 36.88 -0.06
CA SER A 438 -15.63 36.19 -0.68
C SER A 438 -16.02 34.83 -1.26
N THR A 439 -16.06 34.72 -2.59
CA THR A 439 -16.29 33.47 -3.31
C THR A 439 -15.01 32.65 -3.47
N ALA A 440 -14.41 32.22 -2.35
CA ALA A 440 -13.35 31.20 -2.32
C ALA A 440 -13.18 30.57 -0.91
N ALA A 441 -13.57 29.30 -0.79
CA ALA A 441 -13.13 28.32 0.22
C ALA A 441 -12.91 28.75 1.71
N THR A 442 -13.94 28.49 2.53
CA THR A 442 -13.84 27.67 3.76
C THR A 442 -13.23 28.26 5.04
N THR A 443 -12.49 29.37 5.06
CA THR A 443 -11.91 29.91 6.32
C THR A 443 -12.72 31.08 6.88
N LEU A 444 -13.28 30.93 8.08
CA LEU A 444 -13.87 32.02 8.86
C LEU A 444 -12.75 32.88 9.48
N TYR A 445 -12.81 34.19 9.30
CA TYR A 445 -11.86 35.16 9.86
C TYR A 445 -12.58 36.47 10.24
N ARG A 446 -11.95 37.28 11.10
CA ARG A 446 -12.40 38.65 11.38
C ARG A 446 -11.20 39.60 11.30
N THR A 447 -11.28 40.60 10.42
CA THR A 447 -10.31 41.69 10.37
C THR A 447 -10.46 42.59 11.60
N THR A 448 -9.39 42.80 12.36
CA THR A 448 -9.36 43.63 13.56
C THR A 448 -7.94 44.15 13.81
N THR A 449 -7.79 45.29 14.48
CA THR A 449 -6.46 45.80 14.86
C THR A 449 -5.76 44.79 15.79
N PRO A 450 -4.53 44.34 15.49
CA PRO A 450 -3.78 43.43 16.35
C PRO A 450 -3.64 43.99 17.78
N ARG A 451 -4.05 43.19 18.76
CA ARG A 451 -4.07 43.49 20.19
C ARG A 451 -3.83 42.20 20.97
N GLY A 452 -3.09 42.30 22.06
CA GLY A 452 -2.62 41.18 22.86
C GLY A 452 -1.11 41.21 23.07
N THR A 453 -0.56 40.13 23.59
CA THR A 453 0.84 40.08 24.05
C THR A 453 1.78 39.60 22.94
N PHE A 454 2.65 40.50 22.44
CA PHE A 454 3.49 40.29 21.25
C PHE A 454 4.20 38.93 21.18
N ALA A 455 4.72 38.41 22.29
CA ALA A 455 5.49 37.16 22.29
C ALA A 455 4.66 35.89 22.04
N TYR A 456 3.33 35.96 22.17
CA TYR A 456 2.40 34.85 21.89
C TYR A 456 1.52 35.14 20.67
N MET A 457 1.65 36.30 20.04
CA MET A 457 0.76 36.74 18.96
C MET A 457 1.15 36.12 17.62
N ASP A 458 0.14 35.62 16.90
CA ASP A 458 0.29 35.05 15.56
C ASP A 458 0.93 36.06 14.57
N PRO A 459 2.07 35.72 13.93
CA PRO A 459 2.77 36.61 13.00
C PRO A 459 1.98 36.94 11.73
N GLU A 460 1.12 36.02 11.25
CA GLU A 460 0.21 36.32 10.14
C GLU A 460 -0.96 37.21 10.59
N PHE A 461 -1.41 37.12 11.85
CA PHE A 461 -2.38 38.08 12.41
C PHE A 461 -1.77 39.47 12.59
N LEU A 462 -0.53 39.57 13.09
CA LEU A 462 0.22 40.83 13.19
C LEU A 462 0.37 41.54 11.84
N SER A 463 0.61 40.80 10.75
CA SER A 463 0.81 41.38 9.41
C SER A 463 -0.47 41.64 8.63
N SER A 464 -1.51 40.81 8.78
CA SER A 464 -2.76 40.92 8.00
C SER A 464 -3.94 41.57 8.74
N GLY A 465 -3.91 41.58 10.08
CA GLY A 465 -5.07 41.93 10.91
C GLY A 465 -6.20 40.87 10.89
N GLU A 466 -6.03 39.73 10.21
CA GLU A 466 -7.05 38.67 10.12
C GLU A 466 -6.96 37.69 11.29
N LEU A 467 -7.81 37.87 12.30
CA LEU A 467 -7.90 36.94 13.42
C LEU A 467 -8.66 35.67 13.00
N THR A 468 -8.08 34.50 13.30
CA THR A 468 -8.62 33.17 12.94
C THR A 468 -8.47 32.18 14.09
N PRO A 469 -9.17 31.01 14.07
CA PRO A 469 -8.94 29.96 15.05
C PRO A 469 -7.48 29.48 15.08
N ARG A 470 -6.77 29.53 13.94
CA ARG A 470 -5.35 29.17 13.82
C ARG A 470 -4.40 30.17 14.49
N SER A 471 -4.88 31.34 14.90
CA SER A 471 -4.12 32.31 15.68
C SER A 471 -3.99 31.85 17.15
N ASP A 472 -5.05 31.34 17.76
CA ASP A 472 -4.98 30.73 19.10
C ASP A 472 -4.09 29.46 19.10
N VAL A 473 -4.04 28.71 17.99
CA VAL A 473 -3.16 27.54 17.82
C VAL A 473 -1.69 27.93 17.91
N TYR A 474 -1.30 29.06 17.31
CA TYR A 474 0.07 29.58 17.41
C TYR A 474 0.43 29.92 18.86
N SER A 475 -0.44 30.67 19.53
CA SER A 475 -0.26 31.02 20.94
C SER A 475 -0.14 29.78 21.84
N LEU A 476 -0.97 28.74 21.60
CA LEU A 476 -0.87 27.45 22.28
C LEU A 476 0.47 26.75 22.01
N GLY A 477 0.98 26.81 20.77
CA GLY A 477 2.30 26.27 20.41
C GLY A 477 3.42 26.87 21.25
N ILE A 478 3.48 28.20 21.35
CA ILE A 478 4.45 28.91 22.20
C ILE A 478 4.31 28.51 23.68
N ILE A 479 3.07 28.35 24.18
CA ILE A 479 2.81 27.91 25.57
C ILE A 479 3.25 26.45 25.81
N ILE A 480 3.08 25.54 24.84
CA ILE A 480 3.57 24.15 24.93
C ILE A 480 5.10 24.14 25.06
N LEU A 481 5.80 24.89 24.21
CA LEU A 481 7.27 25.00 24.23
C LEU A 481 7.78 25.63 25.54
N GLN A 482 7.04 26.61 26.07
CA GLN A 482 7.32 27.20 27.37
C GLN A 482 7.10 26.23 28.53
N LEU A 483 6.04 25.42 28.50
CA LEU A 483 5.78 24.40 29.51
C LEU A 483 6.85 23.30 29.52
N LEU A 484 7.41 22.95 28.36
CA LEU A 484 8.52 21.99 28.26
C LEU A 484 9.83 22.54 28.85
N THR A 485 10.17 23.79 28.53
CA THR A 485 11.52 24.34 28.76
C THR A 485 11.64 25.24 29.99
N GLY A 486 10.52 25.75 30.52
CA GLY A 486 10.51 26.74 31.61
C GLY A 486 11.04 28.12 31.20
N ARG A 487 11.37 28.31 29.90
CA ARG A 487 12.01 29.53 29.38
C ARG A 487 10.97 30.61 29.07
N ARG A 488 11.46 31.85 28.90
CA ARG A 488 10.63 32.96 28.38
C ARG A 488 10.31 32.71 26.88
N PRO A 489 9.19 33.22 26.36
CA PRO A 489 8.70 32.88 25.01
C PRO A 489 9.57 33.40 23.84
N GLN A 490 10.49 34.35 24.08
CA GLN A 490 11.32 34.92 23.02
C GLN A 490 12.22 33.87 22.37
N LYS A 491 12.11 33.69 21.05
CA LYS A 491 12.86 32.71 20.24
C LYS A 491 12.75 31.26 20.71
N ILE A 492 11.73 30.93 21.50
CA ILE A 492 11.59 29.61 22.11
C ILE A 492 11.40 28.49 21.07
N ALA A 493 10.75 28.79 19.95
CA ALA A 493 10.64 27.88 18.81
C ALA A 493 12.00 27.59 18.19
N GLU A 494 12.78 28.62 17.83
CA GLU A 494 14.14 28.48 17.26
C GLU A 494 15.04 27.60 18.16
N VAL A 495 14.99 27.81 19.48
CA VAL A 495 15.80 27.08 20.47
C VAL A 495 15.39 25.61 20.60
N VAL A 496 14.09 25.30 20.55
CA VAL A 496 13.62 23.91 20.63
C VAL A 496 13.78 23.19 19.30
N GLU A 497 13.62 23.88 18.18
CA GLU A 497 13.85 23.35 16.83
C GLU A 497 15.31 22.91 16.65
N ASP A 498 16.27 23.80 16.94
CA ASP A 498 17.71 23.50 16.89
C ASP A 498 18.11 22.33 17.82
N ALA A 499 17.54 22.27 19.04
CA ALA A 499 17.77 21.16 19.96
C ALA A 499 17.14 19.84 19.50
N VAL A 500 15.99 19.87 18.81
CA VAL A 500 15.34 18.67 18.24
C VAL A 500 16.12 18.18 17.02
N GLU A 501 16.55 19.07 16.12
CA GLU A 501 17.34 18.71 14.93
C GLU A 501 18.70 18.07 15.30
N LYS A 502 19.32 18.51 16.40
CA LYS A 502 20.58 17.95 16.92
C LYS A 502 20.40 16.69 17.77
N GLY A 503 19.17 16.30 18.12
CA GLY A 503 18.90 15.22 19.09
C GLY A 503 19.20 15.60 20.55
N GLU A 504 19.42 16.88 20.82
CA GLU A 504 19.80 17.46 22.11
C GLU A 504 18.61 18.00 22.92
N LEU A 505 17.36 17.61 22.60
CA LEU A 505 16.14 18.09 23.27
C LEU A 505 16.22 18.06 24.81
N HIS A 506 16.88 17.04 25.37
CA HIS A 506 17.08 16.90 26.82
C HIS A 506 17.81 18.10 27.47
N THR A 507 18.61 18.85 26.72
CA THR A 507 19.34 20.05 27.19
C THR A 507 18.45 21.29 27.36
N VAL A 508 17.27 21.32 26.71
CA VAL A 508 16.33 22.45 26.77
C VAL A 508 15.13 22.20 27.68
N LEU A 509 14.87 20.96 28.08
CA LEU A 509 13.80 20.61 29.03
C LEU A 509 14.04 21.22 30.40
N ASP A 510 12.95 21.61 31.07
CA ASP A 510 12.96 22.19 32.41
C ASP A 510 13.22 21.12 33.49
N PRO A 511 14.36 21.12 34.19
CA PRO A 511 14.62 20.16 35.26
C PRO A 511 13.71 20.38 36.48
N SER A 512 13.15 21.58 36.67
CA SER A 512 12.22 21.85 37.78
C SER A 512 10.87 21.16 37.62
N ALA A 513 10.51 20.73 36.40
CA ALA A 513 9.33 19.92 36.14
C ALA A 513 9.47 18.45 36.60
N GLY A 514 10.66 18.06 37.06
CA GLY A 514 11.04 16.68 37.33
C GLY A 514 11.50 15.94 36.07
N ALA A 515 11.68 14.62 36.18
CA ALA A 515 12.12 13.78 35.06
C ALA A 515 11.03 13.66 33.98
N TRP A 516 11.12 14.49 32.93
CA TRP A 516 10.32 14.37 31.72
C TRP A 516 10.59 13.01 31.02
N PRO A 517 9.56 12.19 30.78
CA PRO A 517 9.68 11.03 29.91
C PRO A 517 10.00 11.47 28.47
N PHE A 518 11.12 10.98 27.91
CA PHE A 518 11.67 11.49 26.64
C PHE A 518 10.67 11.41 25.47
N VAL A 519 9.94 10.30 25.32
CA VAL A 519 8.97 10.11 24.23
C VAL A 519 7.86 11.17 24.31
N GLN A 520 7.30 11.40 25.50
CA GLN A 520 6.25 12.38 25.76
C GLN A 520 6.76 13.81 25.54
N ALA A 521 7.97 14.12 26.02
CA ALA A 521 8.59 15.42 25.82
C ALA A 521 8.86 15.70 24.33
N ASN A 522 9.35 14.71 23.58
CA ASN A 522 9.60 14.82 22.14
C ASN A 522 8.31 14.99 21.33
N GLN A 523 7.25 14.24 21.68
CA GLN A 523 5.92 14.41 21.08
C GLN A 523 5.35 15.81 21.32
N LEU A 524 5.47 16.35 22.54
CA LEU A 524 5.06 17.72 22.85
C LEU A 524 5.94 18.77 22.16
N ALA A 525 7.25 18.54 22.01
CA ALA A 525 8.16 19.46 21.33
C ALA A 525 7.79 19.62 19.85
N HIS A 526 7.67 18.50 19.11
CA HIS A 526 7.22 18.52 17.73
C HIS A 526 5.81 19.12 17.57
N LEU A 527 4.90 18.83 18.52
CA LEU A 527 3.56 19.42 18.50
C LEU A 527 3.59 20.94 18.71
N GLY A 528 4.37 21.42 19.69
CA GLY A 528 4.57 22.84 19.97
C GLY A 528 5.14 23.59 18.78
N LEU A 529 6.18 23.03 18.13
CA LEU A 529 6.78 23.58 16.91
C LEU A 529 5.77 23.64 15.75
N ARG A 530 5.04 22.54 15.49
CA ARG A 530 3.98 22.51 14.45
C ARG A 530 2.86 23.52 14.72
N CYS A 531 2.49 23.74 15.98
CA CYS A 531 1.52 24.76 16.37
C CYS A 531 2.08 26.18 16.17
N ALA A 532 3.35 26.40 16.52
CA ALA A 532 4.07 27.68 16.38
C ALA A 532 4.57 27.98 14.95
N GLU A 533 4.14 27.20 13.95
CA GLU A 533 4.49 27.42 12.54
C GLU A 533 4.13 28.84 12.07
N MET A 534 5.06 29.50 11.37
CA MET A 534 4.86 30.87 10.90
C MET A 534 3.64 30.97 9.98
N SER A 535 3.43 29.97 9.11
CA SER A 535 2.29 29.94 8.20
C SER A 535 1.03 29.36 8.83
N ARG A 536 -0.10 30.10 8.85
CA ARG A 536 -1.40 29.62 9.36
C ARG A 536 -1.84 28.29 8.72
N ARG A 537 -1.43 28.04 7.48
CA ARG A 537 -1.78 26.85 6.68
C ARG A 537 -0.99 25.58 7.04
N ARG A 538 0.19 25.72 7.69
CA ARG A 538 1.02 24.57 8.12
C ARG A 538 0.72 24.10 9.55
N ARG A 539 0.05 24.95 10.34
CA ARG A 539 -0.40 24.62 11.70
C ARG A 539 -1.37 23.43 11.68
N PRO A 540 -1.39 22.59 12.73
CA PRO A 540 -2.34 21.48 12.86
C PRO A 540 -3.76 21.98 13.20
N ASP A 541 -4.76 21.14 12.92
CA ASP A 541 -6.12 21.30 13.42
C ASP A 541 -6.26 20.86 14.89
N LEU A 542 -6.88 21.68 15.75
CA LEU A 542 -7.00 21.36 17.18
C LEU A 542 -7.76 20.05 17.43
N ALA A 543 -8.93 19.87 16.80
CA ALA A 543 -9.80 18.73 17.05
C ALA A 543 -9.29 17.45 16.38
N ARG A 544 -8.66 17.57 15.19
CA ARG A 544 -8.28 16.40 14.38
C ARG A 544 -6.82 15.96 14.51
N GLU A 545 -5.92 16.86 14.90
CA GLU A 545 -4.47 16.60 14.92
C GLU A 545 -3.80 16.90 16.26
N VAL A 546 -4.19 17.98 16.95
CA VAL A 546 -3.59 18.30 18.28
C VAL A 546 -4.19 17.39 19.34
N TRP A 547 -5.52 17.27 19.38
CA TRP A 547 -6.24 16.45 20.36
C TRP A 547 -5.78 14.99 20.37
N THR A 548 -5.56 14.40 19.19
CA THR A 548 -5.15 13.00 19.03
C THR A 548 -3.75 12.70 19.57
N VAL A 549 -2.89 13.71 19.72
CA VAL A 549 -1.59 13.60 20.39
C VAL A 549 -1.72 13.88 21.90
N VAL A 550 -2.47 14.92 22.28
CA VAL A 550 -2.52 15.41 23.66
C VAL A 550 -3.39 14.52 24.59
N GLU A 551 -4.48 13.92 24.09
CA GLU A 551 -5.33 13.04 24.91
C GLU A 551 -4.59 11.77 25.40
N PRO A 552 -3.87 11.00 24.55
CA PRO A 552 -3.06 9.88 25.01
C PRO A 552 -1.95 10.30 25.99
N LEU A 553 -1.30 11.44 25.75
CA LEU A 553 -0.27 11.99 26.63
C LEU A 553 -0.80 12.30 28.04
N MET A 554 -1.99 12.91 28.13
CA MET A 554 -2.65 13.19 29.41
C MET A 554 -3.01 11.89 30.16
N LYS A 555 -3.50 10.87 29.45
CA LYS A 555 -3.80 9.55 30.02
C LYS A 555 -2.52 8.88 30.57
N ALA A 556 -1.43 8.90 29.80
CA ALA A 556 -0.13 8.38 30.24
C ALA A 556 0.40 9.13 31.48
N ALA A 557 0.35 10.47 31.48
CA ALA A 557 0.73 11.30 32.63
C ALA A 557 -0.08 10.93 33.88
N SER A 558 -1.39 10.79 33.74
CA SER A 558 -2.32 10.44 34.83
C SER A 558 -2.05 9.04 35.41
N LEU A 559 -1.63 8.08 34.58
CA LEU A 559 -1.23 6.74 35.04
C LEU A 559 0.09 6.78 35.83
N THR A 560 1.08 7.57 35.40
CA THR A 560 2.34 7.73 36.16
C THR A 560 2.12 8.40 37.52
N ALA A 561 1.21 9.37 37.60
CA ALA A 561 0.88 10.07 38.85
C ALA A 561 0.17 9.19 39.90
N ARG A 562 -0.34 8.01 39.50
CA ARG A 562 -1.02 7.06 40.40
C ARG A 562 -0.11 5.96 40.95
N ARG A 563 1.15 5.87 40.52
CA ARG A 563 2.13 4.95 41.11
C ARG A 563 2.83 5.62 42.30
N PRO A 564 2.75 5.06 43.52
CA PRO A 564 3.57 5.53 44.63
C PRO A 564 5.05 5.36 44.28
N THR A 565 5.83 6.42 44.41
CA THR A 565 7.28 6.38 44.21
C THR A 565 7.97 5.69 45.39
N PHE A 566 8.08 4.36 45.33
CA PHE A 566 9.16 3.67 46.03
C PHE A 566 10.46 3.77 45.21
N ALA A 567 11.57 3.85 45.93
CA ALA A 567 12.81 4.46 45.44
C ALA A 567 13.55 3.63 44.38
N ALA A 568 14.44 4.34 43.67
CA ALA A 568 15.27 3.82 42.59
C ALA A 568 16.18 2.65 42.99
N SER A 569 16.45 1.76 42.03
CA SER A 569 17.81 1.28 41.76
C SER A 569 17.98 0.86 40.30
N SER A 570 19.12 1.27 39.75
CA SER A 570 19.82 0.83 38.54
C SER A 570 19.29 -0.36 37.72
N ALA A 571 19.02 -0.12 36.44
CA ALA A 571 19.55 -0.92 35.33
C ALA A 571 19.54 -0.08 34.03
N LEU A 572 20.48 -0.35 33.13
CA LEU A 572 20.50 0.21 31.76
C LEU A 572 19.47 -0.52 30.87
N PRO A 573 19.07 0.06 29.71
CA PRO A 573 18.05 -0.55 28.86
C PRO A 573 18.62 -1.78 28.13
N ASP A 574 17.82 -2.83 28.05
CA ASP A 574 18.11 -3.99 27.20
C ASP A 574 16.88 -4.37 26.38
N GLU A 575 17.12 -5.01 25.24
CA GLU A 575 16.15 -5.23 24.17
C GLU A 575 15.10 -6.31 24.53
N ALA A 576 13.95 -6.27 23.84
CA ALA A 576 12.89 -7.29 23.95
C ALA A 576 12.35 -7.59 25.38
N SER A 577 12.07 -6.56 26.18
CA SER A 577 11.47 -6.72 27.52
C SER A 577 10.14 -7.50 27.47
N THR A 578 10.08 -8.65 28.15
CA THR A 578 8.86 -9.43 28.32
C THR A 578 7.72 -8.55 28.86
N PRO A 579 6.52 -8.53 28.23
CA PRO A 579 5.38 -7.77 28.74
C PRO A 579 5.09 -8.09 30.21
N SER A 580 4.98 -7.06 31.05
CA SER A 580 4.96 -7.21 32.52
C SER A 580 3.78 -8.02 33.05
N TYR A 581 2.73 -8.24 32.26
CA TYR A 581 1.58 -9.09 32.59
C TYR A 581 1.80 -10.59 32.30
N PHE A 582 2.93 -10.96 31.68
CA PHE A 582 3.39 -12.35 31.59
C PHE A 582 4.27 -12.75 32.77
N VAL A 583 4.75 -11.79 33.56
CA VAL A 583 5.66 -12.01 34.68
C VAL A 583 4.88 -12.29 35.96
N CYS A 584 5.23 -13.35 36.67
CA CYS A 584 4.66 -13.69 37.97
C CYS A 584 5.04 -12.64 39.02
N PRO A 585 4.09 -12.05 39.75
CA PRO A 585 4.44 -11.05 40.76
C PRO A 585 5.24 -11.57 41.96
N ILE A 586 5.21 -12.89 42.23
CA ILE A 586 5.95 -13.52 43.34
C ILE A 586 7.38 -13.86 42.90
N PHE A 587 7.53 -14.60 41.81
CA PHE A 587 8.84 -15.06 41.33
C PHE A 587 9.61 -14.04 40.48
N GLN A 588 8.93 -13.02 39.94
CA GLN A 588 9.50 -12.06 38.97
C GLN A 588 10.02 -12.71 37.67
N GLU A 589 9.57 -13.95 37.38
CA GLU A 589 9.85 -14.72 36.17
C GLU A 589 8.58 -14.91 35.31
N MET A 590 8.74 -15.31 34.05
CA MET A 590 7.62 -15.53 33.14
C MET A 590 6.78 -16.74 33.55
N MET A 591 5.45 -16.57 33.58
CA MET A 591 4.52 -17.64 34.00
C MET A 591 4.42 -18.76 32.96
N ASN A 592 4.64 -20.00 33.39
CA ASN A 592 4.46 -21.22 32.61
C ASN A 592 3.08 -21.87 32.84
N ASP A 593 2.53 -21.77 34.05
CA ASP A 593 1.18 -22.25 34.40
C ASP A 593 0.36 -21.19 35.16
N PRO A 594 0.01 -20.05 34.52
CA PRO A 594 -0.64 -18.94 35.20
C PRO A 594 -2.00 -19.31 35.83
N HIS A 595 -2.21 -18.96 37.09
CA HIS A 595 -3.42 -19.19 37.87
C HIS A 595 -3.93 -17.90 38.52
N ILE A 596 -5.25 -17.68 38.49
CA ILE A 596 -5.95 -16.56 39.13
C ILE A 596 -6.28 -16.92 40.58
N ALA A 597 -5.94 -16.04 41.53
CA ALA A 597 -6.34 -16.18 42.93
C ALA A 597 -7.57 -15.30 43.26
N ALA A 598 -8.09 -15.42 44.49
CA ALA A 598 -9.30 -14.72 44.94
C ALA A 598 -9.20 -13.18 44.99
N ASP A 599 -8.01 -12.62 44.83
CA ASP A 599 -7.76 -11.18 44.69
C ASP A 599 -7.89 -10.68 43.23
N GLY A 600 -8.13 -11.59 42.27
CA GLY A 600 -8.22 -11.28 40.84
C GLY A 600 -6.87 -11.15 40.13
N PHE A 601 -5.75 -11.31 40.83
CA PHE A 601 -4.41 -11.30 40.23
C PHE A 601 -4.05 -12.70 39.70
N THR A 602 -3.19 -12.73 38.68
CA THR A 602 -2.65 -13.97 38.11
C THR A 602 -1.20 -14.16 38.58
N TYR A 603 -0.87 -15.40 38.97
CA TYR A 603 0.40 -15.81 39.52
C TYR A 603 0.86 -17.12 38.85
N GLU A 604 2.14 -17.49 38.98
CA GLU A 604 2.59 -18.84 38.67
C GLU A 604 1.99 -19.83 39.67
N ALA A 605 1.55 -21.01 39.19
CA ALA A 605 0.80 -22.00 39.96
C ALA A 605 1.54 -22.44 41.23
N GLU A 606 2.81 -22.77 41.09
CA GLU A 606 3.67 -23.20 42.20
C GLU A 606 3.96 -22.06 43.19
N ALA A 607 4.14 -20.83 42.69
CA ALA A 607 4.41 -19.66 43.54
C ALA A 607 3.24 -19.33 44.48
N ILE A 608 2.02 -19.28 43.95
CA ILE A 608 0.83 -18.96 44.77
C ILE A 608 0.39 -20.13 45.66
N ARG A 609 0.61 -21.39 45.24
CA ARG A 609 0.43 -22.56 46.12
C ARG A 609 1.41 -22.53 47.29
N GLY A 610 2.71 -22.34 47.02
CA GLY A 610 3.74 -22.24 48.06
C GLY A 610 3.47 -21.11 49.07
N TRP A 611 2.94 -19.97 48.61
CA TRP A 611 2.49 -18.88 49.48
C TRP A 611 1.35 -19.30 50.43
N LEU A 612 0.30 -19.94 49.90
CA LEU A 612 -0.86 -20.41 50.67
C LEU A 612 -0.52 -21.57 51.63
N ASP A 613 0.35 -22.48 51.19
CA ASP A 613 0.83 -23.64 51.94
C ASP A 613 1.79 -23.24 53.07
N SER A 614 2.50 -22.12 52.92
CA SER A 614 3.28 -21.47 54.00
C SER A 614 2.41 -20.85 55.10
N GLY A 615 1.08 -20.99 55.03
CA GLY A 615 0.13 -20.55 56.04
C GLY A 615 -0.49 -19.17 55.79
N HIS A 616 -0.01 -18.42 54.80
CA HIS A 616 -0.57 -17.11 54.47
C HIS A 616 -2.01 -17.21 53.96
N ASP A 617 -2.85 -16.26 54.34
CA ASP A 617 -4.22 -16.09 53.83
C ASP A 617 -4.46 -14.70 53.23
N THR A 618 -3.39 -13.95 52.97
CA THR A 618 -3.41 -12.63 52.32
C THR A 618 -2.88 -12.67 50.89
N SER A 619 -3.32 -11.71 50.08
CA SER A 619 -2.89 -11.47 48.71
C SER A 619 -1.41 -11.04 48.67
N PRO A 620 -0.54 -11.72 47.89
CA PRO A 620 0.84 -11.29 47.68
C PRO A 620 0.96 -9.87 47.11
N MET A 621 -0.04 -9.41 46.34
CA MET A 621 -0.04 -8.10 45.66
C MET A 621 -0.59 -6.95 46.47
N THR A 622 -1.53 -7.21 47.38
CA THR A 622 -2.26 -6.15 48.12
C THR A 622 -2.18 -6.27 49.63
N ASN A 623 -1.65 -7.39 50.14
CA ASN A 623 -1.66 -7.80 51.55
C ASN A 623 -3.06 -7.82 52.21
N LEU A 624 -4.14 -7.81 51.42
CA LEU A 624 -5.51 -7.97 51.88
C LEU A 624 -5.86 -9.46 52.00
N LYS A 625 -6.73 -9.83 52.95
CA LYS A 625 -7.18 -11.22 53.15
C LYS A 625 -7.90 -11.75 51.90
N LEU A 626 -7.51 -12.91 51.41
CA LEU A 626 -8.13 -13.59 50.28
C LEU A 626 -9.51 -14.13 50.65
N ALA A 627 -10.50 -13.98 49.75
CA ALA A 627 -11.87 -14.45 49.99
C ALA A 627 -11.99 -15.98 50.03
N HIS A 628 -11.15 -16.68 49.26
CA HIS A 628 -11.00 -18.14 49.25
C HIS A 628 -9.56 -18.52 48.86
N ARG A 629 -9.19 -19.79 49.06
CA ARG A 629 -7.89 -20.36 48.66
C ARG A 629 -7.92 -21.08 47.30
N GLU A 630 -9.10 -21.15 46.65
CA GLU A 630 -9.24 -21.79 45.33
C GLU A 630 -8.51 -20.97 44.25
N LEU A 631 -7.82 -21.67 43.35
CA LEU A 631 -7.02 -21.11 42.26
C LEU A 631 -7.60 -21.55 40.91
N THR A 632 -7.85 -20.60 40.00
CA THR A 632 -8.43 -20.88 38.68
C THR A 632 -7.37 -20.82 37.58
N PRO A 633 -7.14 -21.88 36.79
CA PRO A 633 -6.14 -21.87 35.72
C PRO A 633 -6.45 -20.82 34.63
N ASN A 634 -5.54 -19.88 34.40
CA ASN A 634 -5.67 -18.83 33.38
C ASN A 634 -5.19 -19.33 32.01
N ARG A 635 -5.98 -20.24 31.41
CA ARG A 635 -5.66 -20.85 30.10
C ARG A 635 -5.52 -19.83 28.97
N GLY A 636 -6.24 -18.71 29.04
CA GLY A 636 -6.14 -17.61 28.08
C GLY A 636 -4.76 -16.96 28.11
N LEU A 637 -4.31 -16.51 29.29
CA LEU A 637 -2.97 -15.93 29.44
C LEU A 637 -1.87 -16.93 29.06
N ARG A 638 -2.03 -18.21 29.45
CA ARG A 638 -1.09 -19.28 29.09
C ARG A 638 -0.93 -19.44 27.57
N SER A 639 -2.02 -19.37 26.81
CA SER A 639 -1.98 -19.43 25.35
C SER A 639 -1.24 -18.24 24.73
N VAL A 640 -1.47 -17.03 25.26
CA VAL A 640 -0.83 -15.80 24.76
C VAL A 640 0.67 -15.78 25.10
N ILE A 641 1.08 -16.28 26.27
CA ILE A 641 2.50 -16.44 26.63
C ILE A 641 3.20 -17.40 25.67
N LEU A 642 2.58 -18.56 25.36
CA LEU A 642 3.14 -19.54 24.43
C LEU A 642 3.28 -18.99 23.01
N GLU A 643 2.28 -18.25 22.52
CA GLU A 643 2.32 -17.59 21.22
C GLU A 643 3.45 -16.53 21.16
N TRP A 644 3.56 -15.70 22.20
CA TRP A 644 4.65 -14.71 22.32
C TRP A 644 6.03 -15.37 22.35
N GLN A 645 6.20 -16.44 23.12
CA GLN A 645 7.43 -17.25 23.18
C GLN A 645 7.77 -17.96 21.85
N GLN A 646 6.80 -18.14 20.95
CA GLN A 646 7.02 -18.72 19.63
C GLN A 646 7.44 -17.64 18.62
N GLN A 647 6.82 -16.45 18.69
CA GLN A 647 7.17 -15.28 17.87
C GLN A 647 8.57 -14.73 18.17
N HIS A 648 9.08 -14.88 19.39
CA HIS A 648 10.41 -14.40 19.82
C HIS A 648 11.49 -15.51 19.81
N ARG A 649 11.22 -16.63 19.13
CA ARG A 649 12.16 -17.74 18.90
C ARG A 649 12.52 -17.96 17.42
N GLN A 650 12.03 -17.09 16.54
CA GLN A 650 12.36 -16.99 15.11
C GLN A 650 13.19 -15.73 14.86
#